data_AF-A0A2E2TNM1-F1
#
_entry.id   AF-A0A2E2TNM1-F1
#
_cell.length_a   1.000
_cell.length_b   1.000
_cell.length_c   1.000
_cell.angle_alpha   90.00
_cell.angle_beta   90.00
_cell.angle_gamma   90.00
#
_symmetry.space_group_name_H-M   'P 1'
#
loop_
_entity.id
_entity.type
_entity.pdbx_description
1 polymer ?
#
loop_
_entity_poly.entity_id
_entity_poly.type
_entity_poly.pdbx_seq_one_letter_code
_entity_poly.pdbx_strand_id
1 'polypeptide(L)'
;MIGGTAVLPANGQLNSTQIQAILDLLTSFGADQATINNVNAALNGQPTSGTGSGSGSSGIACYNFTRSLHINMSPKTGADVVALQDFLTATGDFNYSGGSTGFFGSITRDAVASWQASSGVSPAVGYFGPLSQAEYNTQCGTSGSGSGPGNNGGGTTVPVSGSLTASLAATSPAQGVVITGQGVARLADFLMVNGANTSANVTKVTLDTEYISNDTDYSNVYLYEGGVRLTDAASVTDGTITFNDSAGLFSVAPGASRTINVRSDIGSGATGKVMGVSLQSVEANVPVAGALPILGAAQSVAAGTLATVDFNSTTLPNTDTGVEPNNDVRLFQNTVSVSSNEVNLKAMTFRNTGSTQSNDLINFDLYVDGDLVASKANMDADRYVRFDFSNNPVYLDTGNHIIRLEGDIVGGASRTYDFEIRTTGDAIFEDAELNATIIPTVGGSSFSATSGGTQTIGSSTGGSVTTSKATNSPSDDVSTGATNVKLATFDFRASGERMKIENLDVNVNTASAGEGGLDNGKVFVNGSQVGSTKDLTEATDVNFTFGSSFVINPGETAKVEIYADTKTTTGTNLLANGTIQVRLGVGSSNAQGMSSLQTSNVPTADLTIAGNTVTVKSATATVTKSTGYGNQTRPAGTNNLRVGSFVISAGSTDGLDVNTLAIELSSAEAASITNLKLSSDGNQLGQTKGSPSTSNSFSVNFSIPQSGTKVIDVYADVRSDADNGPWIAEFSELTGNGQDTGTVVSVTSNVVLQTITIGSGSLAVAKGAGDPNSENIVGGINNVKVGEFEFTATNSDFDLEEMIVKISNNAASSVSAVKLRYKNEAGNTVTSPGQVLTTSSTQGNATATFTNLNGFIEADETMAVEVLVDTVDTDVNGASGATINVTLDYNNGFKAVDAAGTQSTSVGSADVSSDGTFYVRKTIPTFAQVDLSGNPTSGNALYEFTVSADAQGRVDIKKITFDVITSGVTITDFYLREKGSSTDINDTDPESDSGNDVEIFAGTNNDDDVIAVSAGSSKTFQLFGTVTGWGDDGDSVTITFAEDSSAQAPVSSASLTSSAELIWSDRSATSHTTITADWTNGFLIDDFGSDVQSFST
;
A
#
# COMPACT_ATOMS: atom_id res chain seq x y z
N MET A 1 59.43 -21.51 -12.91
CA MET A 1 59.78 -20.20 -12.34
C MET A 1 58.82 -19.20 -12.97
N ILE A 2 57.94 -18.61 -12.15
CA ILE A 2 57.23 -17.32 -12.28
C ILE A 2 56.39 -17.13 -13.58
N GLY A 3 55.09 -16.87 -13.58
CA GLY A 3 54.10 -16.54 -12.55
C GLY A 3 52.76 -16.27 -13.26
N GLY A 4 51.64 -16.60 -12.62
CA GLY A 4 50.30 -16.41 -13.17
C GLY A 4 49.87 -14.95 -13.20
N THR A 5 49.14 -14.57 -14.23
CA THR A 5 48.41 -13.29 -14.32
C THR A 5 46.93 -13.52 -14.03
N ALA A 6 46.49 -12.84 -12.98
CA ALA A 6 45.16 -12.88 -12.42
C ALA A 6 44.12 -12.23 -13.33
N VAL A 7 42.92 -12.82 -13.29
CA VAL A 7 41.65 -12.26 -13.72
C VAL A 7 41.31 -11.08 -12.80
N LEU A 8 41.00 -9.91 -13.36
CA LEU A 8 40.43 -8.78 -12.65
C LEU A 8 38.93 -9.04 -12.36
N PRO A 9 38.43 -8.91 -11.13
CA PRO A 9 37.00 -8.80 -10.90
C PRO A 9 36.57 -7.33 -11.01
N ALA A 10 35.52 -7.09 -11.81
CA ALA A 10 34.77 -5.85 -11.77
C ALA A 10 33.98 -5.77 -10.44
N ASN A 11 34.08 -4.64 -9.74
CA ASN A 11 33.08 -4.17 -8.78
C ASN A 11 33.31 -2.68 -8.51
N GLY A 12 32.48 -1.83 -9.10
CA GLY A 12 32.44 -0.40 -8.82
C GLY A 12 31.74 -0.11 -7.50
N GLN A 13 32.44 -0.28 -6.37
CA GLN A 13 31.98 0.20 -5.07
C GLN A 13 32.48 1.63 -4.81
N LEU A 14 31.60 2.50 -4.35
CA LEU A 14 31.93 3.85 -3.89
C LEU A 14 32.90 3.77 -2.71
N ASN A 15 33.93 4.62 -2.69
CA ASN A 15 34.87 4.65 -1.57
C ASN A 15 34.30 5.43 -0.36
N SER A 16 34.87 5.21 0.82
CA SER A 16 34.39 5.81 2.09
C SER A 16 34.34 7.34 2.06
N THR A 17 35.20 8.00 1.27
CA THR A 17 35.21 9.46 1.12
C THR A 17 34.04 9.94 0.27
N GLN A 18 33.67 9.20 -0.78
CA GLN A 18 32.49 9.47 -1.60
C GLN A 18 31.20 9.24 -0.82
N ILE A 19 31.14 8.17 -0.01
CA ILE A 19 30.00 7.91 0.87
C ILE A 19 29.84 9.06 1.88
N GLN A 20 30.92 9.50 2.53
CA GLN A 20 30.83 10.61 3.49
C GLN A 20 30.41 11.92 2.83
N ALA A 21 30.89 12.23 1.62
CA ALA A 21 30.46 13.43 0.88
C ALA A 21 28.94 13.42 0.57
N ILE A 22 28.37 12.25 0.29
CA ILE A 22 26.92 12.08 0.06
C ILE A 22 26.15 12.28 1.38
N LEU A 23 26.65 11.76 2.51
CA LEU A 23 26.02 11.92 3.82
C LEU A 23 26.09 13.37 4.32
N ASP A 24 27.22 14.06 4.10
CA ASP A 24 27.40 15.46 4.46
C ASP A 24 26.50 16.37 3.61
N LEU A 25 26.32 16.05 2.32
CA LEU A 25 25.39 16.75 1.43
C LEU A 25 23.94 16.58 1.89
N LEU A 26 23.52 15.36 2.25
CA LEU A 26 22.17 15.12 2.80
C LEU A 26 21.94 15.85 4.12
N THR A 27 22.97 15.92 4.97
CA THR A 27 22.94 16.69 6.21
C THR A 27 22.79 18.19 5.92
N SER A 28 23.44 18.71 4.88
CA SER A 28 23.33 20.13 4.48
C SER A 28 21.93 20.52 3.99
N PHE A 29 21.15 19.56 3.50
CA PHE A 29 19.75 19.75 3.11
C PHE A 29 18.75 19.48 4.25
N GLY A 30 19.24 19.19 5.47
CA GLY A 30 18.37 18.94 6.63
C GLY A 30 17.63 17.61 6.60
N ALA A 31 18.14 16.60 5.87
CA ALA A 31 17.58 15.26 5.92
C ALA A 31 17.63 14.70 7.35
N ASP A 32 16.59 13.98 7.76
CA ASP A 32 16.52 13.40 9.09
C ASP A 32 17.54 12.26 9.27
N GLN A 33 17.94 12.00 10.51
CA GLN A 33 19.00 11.04 10.82
C GLN A 33 18.65 9.60 10.41
N ALA A 34 17.36 9.23 10.36
CA ALA A 34 16.95 7.89 9.93
C ALA A 34 17.13 7.73 8.41
N THR A 35 16.80 8.77 7.63
CA THR A 35 17.09 8.83 6.19
C THR A 35 18.60 8.76 5.92
N ILE A 36 19.41 9.54 6.64
CA ILE A 36 20.88 9.50 6.52
C ILE A 36 21.44 8.11 6.86
N ASN A 37 20.93 7.46 7.92
CA ASN A 37 21.35 6.13 8.32
C ASN A 37 20.95 5.04 7.30
N ASN A 38 19.79 5.17 6.68
CA ASN A 38 19.35 4.26 5.62
C ASN A 38 20.14 4.43 4.33
N VAL A 39 20.46 5.67 3.94
CA VAL A 39 21.34 5.92 2.80
C VAL A 39 22.75 5.39 3.11
N ASN A 40 23.27 5.60 4.31
CA ASN A 40 24.56 5.03 4.72
C ASN A 40 24.54 3.49 4.69
N ALA A 41 23.47 2.86 5.16
CA ALA A 41 23.29 1.41 5.09
C ALA A 41 23.24 0.91 3.64
N ALA A 42 22.46 1.56 2.76
CA ALA A 42 22.37 1.21 1.34
C ALA A 42 23.70 1.34 0.61
N LEU A 43 24.44 2.45 0.83
CA LEU A 43 25.73 2.69 0.19
C LEU A 43 26.83 1.72 0.68
N ASN A 44 26.64 1.11 1.85
CA ASN A 44 27.53 0.06 2.40
C ASN A 44 26.97 -1.37 2.22
N GLY A 45 25.92 -1.55 1.41
CA GLY A 45 25.34 -2.87 1.10
C GLY A 45 24.67 -3.55 2.30
N GLN A 46 24.20 -2.77 3.28
CA GLN A 46 23.46 -3.22 4.46
C GLN A 46 21.94 -3.03 4.23
N PRO A 47 21.09 -3.91 4.79
CA PRO A 47 19.64 -3.80 4.68
C PRO A 47 19.11 -2.49 5.31
N THR A 48 18.27 -1.77 4.57
CA THR A 48 17.64 -0.51 5.01
C THR A 48 16.29 -0.74 5.67
N SER A 49 15.97 0.03 6.73
CA SER A 49 14.70 -0.07 7.47
C SER A 49 13.76 1.06 7.02
N GLY A 50 12.57 0.74 6.49
CA GLY A 50 11.61 1.74 5.96
C GLY A 50 11.20 2.81 6.99
N THR A 51 11.22 4.07 6.55
CA THR A 51 10.94 5.30 7.32
C THR A 51 9.44 5.64 7.37
N GLY A 52 8.92 5.88 8.57
CA GLY A 52 7.72 6.66 8.83
C GLY A 52 8.00 7.70 9.93
N SER A 53 7.73 8.97 9.63
CA SER A 53 8.05 10.17 10.42
C SER A 53 7.71 10.09 11.91
N GLY A 54 8.70 10.42 12.74
CA GLY A 54 8.48 10.78 14.14
C GLY A 54 8.12 12.27 14.28
N SER A 55 6.97 12.54 14.89
CA SER A 55 6.76 13.77 15.66
C SER A 55 6.28 13.36 17.04
N GLY A 56 7.01 13.79 18.07
CA GLY A 56 6.55 13.77 19.46
C GLY A 56 6.67 12.43 20.18
N SER A 57 7.77 12.28 20.93
CA SER A 57 7.85 11.39 22.10
C SER A 57 6.69 11.70 23.07
N SER A 58 5.63 10.90 23.01
CA SER A 58 4.73 10.62 24.12
C SER A 58 4.61 9.10 24.19
N GLY A 59 4.99 8.53 25.33
CA GLY A 59 4.79 7.11 25.58
C GLY A 59 3.34 6.72 25.26
N ILE A 60 3.14 5.51 24.73
CA ILE A 60 1.81 4.94 24.51
C ILE A 60 1.04 5.12 25.82
N ALA A 61 0.09 6.06 25.81
CA ALA A 61 -0.88 6.19 26.89
C ALA A 61 -1.76 4.95 26.75
N CYS A 62 -1.56 3.99 27.65
CA CYS A 62 -2.35 2.77 27.67
C CYS A 62 -3.84 3.12 27.75
N TYR A 63 -4.54 2.86 26.66
CA TYR A 63 -5.98 3.08 26.59
C TYR A 63 -6.67 2.12 27.56
N ASN A 64 -7.48 2.63 28.49
CA ASN A 64 -8.23 1.81 29.43
C ASN A 64 -9.51 1.30 28.77
N PHE A 65 -9.48 0.06 28.28
CA PHE A 65 -10.65 -0.58 27.69
C PHE A 65 -11.68 -0.93 28.76
N THR A 66 -12.80 -0.21 28.79
CA THR A 66 -13.91 -0.46 29.74
C THR A 66 -15.01 -1.38 29.20
N ARG A 67 -14.89 -1.84 27.94
CA ARG A 67 -15.82 -2.78 27.30
C ARG A 67 -15.10 -3.67 26.29
N SER A 68 -15.67 -4.84 26.00
CA SER A 68 -15.18 -5.72 24.94
C SER A 68 -15.45 -5.15 23.55
N LEU A 69 -14.60 -5.48 22.58
CA LEU A 69 -14.74 -5.04 21.18
C LEU A 69 -14.92 -6.24 20.23
N HIS A 70 -15.80 -6.09 19.25
CA HIS A 70 -16.21 -7.16 18.33
C HIS A 70 -16.65 -6.63 16.96
N ILE A 71 -16.89 -7.55 16.01
CA ILE A 71 -17.32 -7.20 14.65
C ILE A 71 -18.61 -6.37 14.63
N ASN A 72 -18.71 -5.45 13.67
CA ASN A 72 -19.82 -4.52 13.43
C ASN A 72 -19.91 -3.32 14.39
N MET A 73 -18.89 -3.03 15.19
CA MET A 73 -18.83 -1.78 15.96
C MET A 73 -18.51 -0.58 15.07
N SER A 74 -19.36 0.46 15.12
CA SER A 74 -19.39 1.61 14.19
C SER A 74 -18.43 2.76 14.60
N PRO A 75 -17.91 3.54 13.63
CA PRO A 75 -17.07 4.72 13.87
C PRO A 75 -17.66 5.80 14.79
N LYS A 76 -18.99 5.88 14.93
CA LYS A 76 -19.66 6.89 15.79
C LYS A 76 -19.42 6.69 17.30
N THR A 77 -18.92 5.52 17.71
CA THR A 77 -18.59 5.17 19.11
C THR A 77 -17.20 4.53 19.25
N GLY A 78 -16.32 4.67 18.24
CA GLY A 78 -15.16 3.80 18.04
C GLY A 78 -13.81 4.33 18.51
N ALA A 79 -13.75 5.22 19.50
CA ALA A 79 -12.46 5.72 20.02
C ALA A 79 -11.60 4.60 20.64
N ASP A 80 -12.25 3.61 21.26
CA ASP A 80 -11.65 2.37 21.73
C ASP A 80 -11.21 1.46 20.57
N VAL A 81 -12.00 1.37 19.50
CA VAL A 81 -11.63 0.62 18.30
C VAL A 81 -10.41 1.24 17.61
N VAL A 82 -10.32 2.57 17.54
CA VAL A 82 -9.12 3.28 17.05
C VAL A 82 -7.92 2.96 17.92
N ALA A 83 -8.04 3.06 19.25
CA ALA A 83 -6.94 2.74 20.16
C ALA A 83 -6.46 1.28 20.03
N LEU A 84 -7.37 0.35 19.81
CA LEU A 84 -7.03 -1.05 19.54
C LEU A 84 -6.34 -1.22 18.18
N GLN A 85 -6.83 -0.56 17.12
CA GLN A 85 -6.22 -0.63 15.79
C GLN A 85 -4.82 0.00 15.79
N ASP A 86 -4.60 1.09 16.52
CA ASP A 86 -3.29 1.71 16.69
C ASP A 86 -2.33 0.78 17.43
N PHE A 87 -2.79 0.12 18.49
CA PHE A 87 -2.01 -0.89 19.21
C PHE A 87 -1.63 -2.07 18.31
N LEU A 88 -2.59 -2.63 17.55
CA LEU A 88 -2.33 -3.76 16.64
C LEU A 88 -1.46 -3.36 15.45
N THR A 89 -1.49 -2.09 15.04
CA THR A 89 -0.55 -1.55 14.04
C THR A 89 0.86 -1.51 14.63
N ALA A 90 0.99 -1.11 15.90
CA ALA A 90 2.28 -1.08 16.60
C ALA A 90 2.86 -2.48 16.85
N THR A 91 2.03 -3.51 17.04
CA THR A 91 2.49 -4.91 17.15
C THR A 91 2.71 -5.60 15.81
N GLY A 92 2.35 -4.94 14.69
CA GLY A 92 2.51 -5.47 13.33
C GLY A 92 1.41 -6.44 12.89
N ASP A 93 0.32 -6.55 13.66
CA ASP A 93 -0.81 -7.45 13.39
C ASP A 93 -1.89 -6.79 12.51
N PHE A 94 -1.95 -5.45 12.43
CA PHE A 94 -2.94 -4.71 11.64
C PHE A 94 -2.34 -4.12 10.34
N ASN A 95 -2.54 -4.83 9.22
CA ASN A 95 -1.98 -4.47 7.91
C ASN A 95 -3.00 -3.79 6.98
N TYR A 96 -3.62 -2.71 7.45
CA TYR A 96 -4.55 -1.91 6.63
C TYR A 96 -3.93 -0.57 6.21
N SER A 97 -3.82 -0.33 4.90
CA SER A 97 -3.15 0.85 4.34
C SER A 97 -3.85 2.18 4.63
N GLY A 98 -5.12 2.16 5.07
CA GLY A 98 -5.90 3.34 5.42
C GLY A 98 -5.77 3.78 6.89
N GLY A 99 -4.97 3.09 7.70
CA GLY A 99 -4.81 3.39 9.13
C GLY A 99 -6.05 3.05 9.98
N SER A 100 -6.05 3.48 11.24
CA SER A 100 -7.15 3.22 12.18
C SER A 100 -8.43 3.94 11.76
N THR A 101 -9.50 3.17 11.51
CA THR A 101 -10.77 3.65 10.97
C THR A 101 -11.87 3.80 12.04
N GLY A 102 -11.66 3.24 13.23
CA GLY A 102 -12.68 3.17 14.29
C GLY A 102 -13.85 2.23 13.97
N PHE A 103 -13.81 1.51 12.85
CA PHE A 103 -14.75 0.46 12.50
C PHE A 103 -14.14 -0.91 12.79
N PHE A 104 -14.81 -1.72 13.62
CA PHE A 104 -14.35 -3.07 13.90
C PHE A 104 -14.96 -4.03 12.87
N GLY A 105 -14.28 -4.16 11.73
CA GLY A 105 -14.67 -5.05 10.62
C GLY A 105 -13.93 -6.40 10.62
N SER A 106 -14.02 -7.13 9.51
CA SER A 106 -13.29 -8.40 9.32
C SER A 106 -11.76 -8.22 9.46
N ILE A 107 -11.20 -7.13 8.91
CA ILE A 107 -9.75 -6.86 8.97
C ILE A 107 -9.27 -6.67 10.42
N THR A 108 -10.02 -5.92 11.24
CA THR A 108 -9.69 -5.72 12.67
C THR A 108 -9.85 -7.00 13.47
N ARG A 109 -10.90 -7.79 13.19
CA ARG A 109 -11.08 -9.12 13.80
C ARG A 109 -9.89 -10.03 13.49
N ASP A 110 -9.46 -10.10 12.24
CA ASP A 110 -8.37 -10.98 11.82
C ASP A 110 -7.03 -10.53 12.44
N ALA A 111 -6.80 -9.22 12.57
CA ALA A 111 -5.65 -8.66 13.29
C ALA A 111 -5.67 -8.97 14.80
N VAL A 112 -6.83 -8.86 15.45
CA VAL A 112 -6.98 -9.27 16.87
C VAL A 112 -6.73 -10.77 17.03
N ALA A 113 -7.20 -11.60 16.09
CA ALA A 113 -6.95 -13.04 16.13
C ALA A 113 -5.45 -13.36 15.97
N SER A 114 -4.75 -12.67 15.05
CA SER A 114 -3.30 -12.79 14.89
C SER A 114 -2.55 -12.43 16.17
N TRP A 115 -2.87 -11.27 16.75
CA TRP A 115 -2.26 -10.81 18.00
C TRP A 115 -2.56 -11.73 19.18
N GLN A 116 -3.79 -12.25 19.28
CA GLN A 116 -4.18 -13.22 20.31
C GLN A 116 -3.37 -14.52 20.19
N ALA A 117 -3.21 -15.03 18.97
CA ALA A 117 -2.41 -16.22 18.71
C ALA A 117 -0.93 -16.02 19.05
N SER A 118 -0.36 -14.86 18.72
CA SER A 118 1.04 -14.52 19.01
C SER A 118 1.28 -14.22 20.50
N SER A 119 0.29 -13.67 21.21
CA SER A 119 0.35 -13.34 22.64
C SER A 119 -0.14 -14.46 23.57
N GLY A 120 -0.47 -15.63 23.04
CA GLY A 120 -0.89 -16.79 23.85
C GLY A 120 -2.30 -16.67 24.46
N VAL A 121 -3.14 -15.77 23.94
CA VAL A 121 -4.54 -15.62 24.36
C VAL A 121 -5.40 -16.62 23.57
N SER A 122 -6.00 -17.59 24.27
CA SER A 122 -6.83 -18.63 23.66
C SER A 122 -8.29 -18.57 24.17
N PRO A 123 -9.30 -18.66 23.27
CA PRO A 123 -9.17 -18.89 21.84
C PRO A 123 -8.88 -17.59 21.05
N ALA A 124 -8.04 -17.68 20.02
CA ALA A 124 -7.63 -16.56 19.16
C ALA A 124 -8.67 -16.27 18.06
N VAL A 125 -9.85 -15.80 18.45
CA VAL A 125 -11.04 -15.67 17.59
C VAL A 125 -11.32 -14.26 17.10
N GLY A 126 -10.45 -13.30 17.40
CA GLY A 126 -10.60 -11.92 16.93
C GLY A 126 -11.61 -11.09 17.70
N TYR A 127 -12.02 -11.56 18.89
CA TYR A 127 -12.87 -10.86 19.85
C TYR A 127 -12.01 -10.26 20.98
N PHE A 128 -11.98 -8.94 21.13
CA PHE A 128 -11.15 -8.27 22.14
C PHE A 128 -11.92 -8.15 23.47
N GLY A 129 -11.99 -9.25 24.21
CA GLY A 129 -12.67 -9.36 25.50
C GLY A 129 -11.76 -9.33 26.73
N PRO A 130 -12.25 -9.71 27.94
CA PRO A 130 -11.50 -9.59 29.19
C PRO A 130 -10.13 -10.29 29.20
N LEU A 131 -9.99 -11.44 28.52
CA LEU A 131 -8.70 -12.14 28.39
C LEU A 131 -7.69 -11.35 27.56
N SER A 132 -8.14 -10.76 26.45
CA SER A 132 -7.33 -9.87 25.62
C SER A 132 -7.02 -8.55 26.32
N GLN A 133 -7.95 -8.00 27.11
CA GLN A 133 -7.68 -6.80 27.90
C GLN A 133 -6.67 -7.07 29.00
N ALA A 134 -6.72 -8.25 29.65
CA ALA A 134 -5.74 -8.64 30.65
C ALA A 134 -4.33 -8.73 30.06
N GLU A 135 -4.18 -9.39 28.90
CA GLU A 135 -2.89 -9.49 28.22
C GLU A 135 -2.44 -8.16 27.59
N TYR A 136 -3.35 -7.37 27.04
CA TYR A 136 -3.04 -6.00 26.63
C TYR A 136 -2.50 -5.18 27.81
N ASN A 137 -3.07 -5.31 29.01
CA ASN A 137 -2.60 -4.63 30.20
C ASN A 137 -1.24 -5.15 30.73
N THR A 138 -0.85 -6.40 30.46
CA THR A 138 0.51 -6.90 30.77
C THR A 138 1.54 -6.32 29.81
N GLN A 139 1.17 -6.14 28.55
CA GLN A 139 2.01 -5.54 27.51
C GLN A 139 2.07 -4.00 27.66
N CYS A 140 1.04 -3.39 28.25
CA CYS A 140 0.94 -1.96 28.49
C CYS A 140 1.39 -1.56 29.92
N GLY A 141 2.69 -1.72 30.20
CA GLY A 141 3.43 -0.95 31.21
C GLY A 141 4.00 -1.68 32.44
N THR A 142 5.32 -1.91 32.44
CA THR A 142 6.12 -1.93 33.68
C THR A 142 6.67 -0.53 33.95
N SER A 143 6.24 0.08 35.05
CA SER A 143 6.96 1.18 35.72
C SER A 143 6.86 0.96 37.22
N GLY A 144 7.92 0.38 37.77
CA GLY A 144 8.15 0.32 39.21
C GLY A 144 8.45 1.71 39.76
N SER A 145 7.71 2.10 40.79
CA SER A 145 8.06 3.21 41.67
C SER A 145 9.02 2.71 42.76
N GLY A 146 10.15 3.39 42.96
CA GLY A 146 11.12 3.10 44.02
C GLY A 146 11.76 4.36 44.65
N SER A 147 11.60 4.48 45.98
CA SER A 147 12.37 5.27 47.00
C SER A 147 12.31 6.82 46.94
N GLY A 148 12.26 7.66 48.01
CA GLY A 148 12.34 7.65 49.51
C GLY A 148 12.31 9.16 49.99
N PRO A 149 12.62 9.64 51.23
CA PRO A 149 12.93 9.04 52.56
C PRO A 149 12.28 9.70 53.84
N GLY A 150 12.35 9.03 55.02
CA GLY A 150 12.35 9.58 56.42
C GLY A 150 10.98 9.91 57.07
N ASN A 151 10.65 9.62 58.35
CA ASN A 151 11.43 9.48 59.58
C ASN A 151 10.65 8.69 60.69
N ASN A 152 11.40 8.22 61.69
CA ASN A 152 11.15 7.25 62.77
C ASN A 152 9.96 7.47 63.75
N GLY A 153 9.47 6.37 64.34
CA GLY A 153 9.08 6.34 65.77
C GLY A 153 7.97 5.37 66.25
N GLY A 154 8.28 4.08 66.33
CA GLY A 154 7.79 3.03 67.28
C GLY A 154 6.43 3.13 68.00
N GLY A 155 5.59 2.09 67.82
CA GLY A 155 4.47 1.73 68.70
C GLY A 155 3.83 0.39 68.30
N THR A 156 4.24 -0.68 68.97
CA THR A 156 3.85 -2.08 68.77
C THR A 156 2.40 -2.40 69.15
N THR A 157 1.62 -2.95 68.22
CA THR A 157 0.80 -4.18 68.42
C THR A 157 0.76 -4.98 67.11
N VAL A 158 1.30 -6.19 67.15
CA VAL A 158 1.39 -7.19 66.07
C VAL A 158 0.00 -7.59 65.54
N PRO A 159 -0.29 -7.57 64.22
CA PRO A 159 -1.29 -8.46 63.66
C PRO A 159 -0.66 -9.85 63.51
N VAL A 160 -1.31 -10.88 64.05
CA VAL A 160 -0.82 -12.26 64.08
C VAL A 160 -0.57 -12.74 62.65
N SER A 161 0.68 -12.84 62.24
CA SER A 161 1.07 -13.56 61.02
C SER A 161 0.74 -15.03 61.24
N GLY A 162 -0.24 -15.59 60.51
CA GLY A 162 -0.59 -17.01 60.60
C GLY A 162 -2.09 -17.34 60.74
N SER A 163 -3.00 -16.37 60.74
CA SER A 163 -4.44 -16.62 60.92
C SER A 163 -5.32 -16.15 59.75
N LEU A 164 -6.49 -16.78 59.61
CA LEU A 164 -7.61 -16.29 58.79
C LEU A 164 -8.34 -15.18 59.56
N THR A 165 -8.58 -14.03 58.95
CA THR A 165 -9.37 -12.94 59.57
C THR A 165 -10.65 -12.68 58.80
N ALA A 166 -11.74 -12.43 59.53
CA ALA A 166 -13.01 -11.99 58.96
C ALA A 166 -13.27 -10.52 59.29
N SER A 167 -13.82 -9.77 58.34
CA SER A 167 -14.34 -8.41 58.54
C SER A 167 -15.59 -8.19 57.69
N LEU A 168 -16.37 -7.15 57.98
CA LEU A 168 -17.43 -6.74 57.05
C LEU A 168 -16.78 -6.23 55.76
N ALA A 169 -17.19 -6.75 54.60
CA ALA A 169 -16.67 -6.29 53.33
C ALA A 169 -17.24 -4.91 52.99
N ALA A 170 -16.45 -4.07 52.32
CA ALA A 170 -16.91 -2.76 51.84
C ALA A 170 -18.07 -2.87 50.83
N THR A 171 -18.27 -4.04 50.22
CA THR A 171 -19.37 -4.33 49.30
C THR A 171 -20.66 -4.76 50.00
N SER A 172 -20.62 -4.97 51.31
CA SER A 172 -21.79 -5.39 52.09
C SER A 172 -22.94 -4.41 51.87
N PRO A 173 -24.18 -4.89 51.68
CA PRO A 173 -25.34 -4.02 51.54
C PRO A 173 -25.41 -3.01 52.70
N ALA A 174 -25.55 -1.73 52.37
CA ALA A 174 -25.91 -0.70 53.35
C ALA A 174 -27.37 -0.86 53.77
N GLN A 175 -27.85 -0.06 54.73
CA GLN A 175 -29.27 -0.08 55.11
C GLN A 175 -30.15 0.20 53.90
N GLY A 176 -31.03 -0.74 53.57
CA GLY A 176 -31.80 -0.74 52.33
C GLY A 176 -33.16 -1.41 52.47
N VAL A 177 -33.79 -1.68 51.32
CA VAL A 177 -35.11 -2.31 51.23
C VAL A 177 -34.99 -3.63 50.47
N VAL A 178 -35.63 -4.66 51.00
CA VAL A 178 -35.84 -5.96 50.35
C VAL A 178 -37.34 -6.19 50.15
N ILE A 179 -37.73 -6.90 49.09
CA ILE A 179 -39.14 -7.16 48.78
C ILE A 179 -39.57 -8.50 49.36
N THR A 180 -40.77 -8.56 49.94
CA THR A 180 -41.37 -9.82 50.42
C THR A 180 -41.46 -10.85 49.26
N GLY A 181 -41.11 -12.11 49.52
CA GLY A 181 -41.14 -13.16 48.49
C GLY A 181 -39.97 -13.17 47.49
N GLN A 182 -39.03 -12.23 47.58
CA GLN A 182 -37.86 -12.21 46.68
C GLN A 182 -36.88 -13.35 46.99
N GLY A 183 -36.23 -13.88 45.96
CA GLY A 183 -35.18 -14.90 46.08
C GLY A 183 -33.82 -14.29 46.41
N VAL A 184 -32.95 -15.06 47.05
CA VAL A 184 -31.50 -14.79 47.24
C VAL A 184 -31.12 -13.31 47.53
N ALA A 185 -31.93 -12.63 48.34
CA ALA A 185 -31.70 -11.27 48.81
C ALA A 185 -30.35 -11.14 49.49
N ARG A 186 -29.55 -10.14 49.13
CA ARG A 186 -28.25 -9.90 49.78
C ARG A 186 -28.46 -9.32 51.18
N LEU A 187 -27.91 -9.97 52.20
CA LEU A 187 -28.06 -9.57 53.60
C LEU A 187 -26.77 -9.00 54.20
N ALA A 188 -25.63 -9.63 53.93
CA ALA A 188 -24.31 -9.17 54.39
C ALA A 188 -23.20 -9.74 53.51
N ASP A 189 -22.08 -9.02 53.40
CA ASP A 189 -20.86 -9.54 52.77
C ASP A 189 -19.71 -9.54 53.78
N PHE A 190 -19.02 -10.67 53.91
CA PHE A 190 -17.88 -10.83 54.80
C PHE A 190 -16.59 -11.06 54.02
N LEU A 191 -15.59 -10.22 54.28
CA LEU A 191 -14.25 -10.34 53.72
C LEU A 191 -13.43 -11.29 54.58
N MET A 192 -12.96 -12.38 53.97
CA MET A 192 -12.08 -13.38 54.57
C MET A 192 -10.67 -13.16 54.04
N VAL A 193 -9.70 -12.83 54.89
CA VAL A 193 -8.29 -12.60 54.51
C VAL A 193 -7.41 -13.65 55.16
N ASN A 194 -6.67 -14.42 54.36
CA ASN A 194 -5.78 -15.46 54.87
C ASN A 194 -4.35 -14.94 55.03
N GLY A 195 -3.94 -14.64 56.27
CA GLY A 195 -2.57 -14.28 56.62
C GLY A 195 -1.65 -15.47 56.92
N ALA A 196 -2.11 -16.72 56.71
CA ALA A 196 -1.32 -17.93 56.91
C ALA A 196 -0.57 -18.35 55.63
N ASN A 197 0.50 -19.14 55.80
CA ASN A 197 1.33 -19.64 54.69
C ASN A 197 0.74 -20.91 54.01
N THR A 198 -0.43 -21.36 54.43
CA THR A 198 -1.16 -22.51 53.87
C THR A 198 -2.60 -22.11 53.55
N SER A 199 -3.23 -22.81 52.61
CA SER A 199 -4.63 -22.58 52.28
C SER A 199 -5.52 -22.74 53.52
N ALA A 200 -6.32 -21.71 53.80
CA ALA A 200 -7.32 -21.71 54.86
C ALA A 200 -8.60 -22.34 54.32
N ASN A 201 -8.84 -23.61 54.65
CA ASN A 201 -10.03 -24.36 54.29
C ASN A 201 -11.07 -24.17 55.38
N VAL A 202 -12.12 -23.42 55.06
CA VAL A 202 -13.24 -23.13 55.97
C VAL A 202 -14.22 -24.29 55.89
N THR A 203 -14.51 -24.93 57.03
CA THR A 203 -15.41 -26.09 57.12
C THR A 203 -16.74 -25.76 57.75
N LYS A 204 -16.83 -24.68 58.53
CA LYS A 204 -18.07 -24.26 59.17
C LYS A 204 -18.19 -22.74 59.27
N VAL A 205 -19.38 -22.23 59.00
CA VAL A 205 -19.76 -20.83 59.19
C VAL A 205 -21.07 -20.81 59.97
N THR A 206 -21.11 -20.07 61.08
CA THR A 206 -22.33 -19.86 61.87
C THR A 206 -22.69 -18.38 61.86
N LEU A 207 -23.93 -18.08 61.53
CA LEU A 207 -24.54 -16.75 61.54
C LEU A 207 -25.72 -16.75 62.50
N ASP A 208 -26.06 -15.60 63.06
CA ASP A 208 -27.34 -15.38 63.74
C ASP A 208 -28.18 -14.37 62.96
N THR A 209 -29.50 -14.51 63.02
CA THR A 209 -30.46 -13.52 62.52
C THR A 209 -30.50 -12.34 63.47
N GLU A 210 -30.62 -11.14 62.90
CA GLU A 210 -30.58 -9.88 63.63
C GLU A 210 -31.83 -9.06 63.34
N TYR A 211 -32.09 -8.06 64.19
CA TYR A 211 -33.23 -7.14 64.11
C TYR A 211 -34.60 -7.83 64.33
N ILE A 212 -35.70 -7.22 63.87
CA ILE A 212 -37.07 -7.66 64.15
C ILE A 212 -37.51 -8.61 63.04
N SER A 213 -37.14 -9.88 63.14
CA SER A 213 -37.50 -10.95 62.20
C SER A 213 -37.79 -12.29 62.92
N ASN A 214 -38.46 -13.21 62.24
CA ASN A 214 -38.71 -14.59 62.69
C ASN A 214 -37.90 -15.56 61.82
N ASP A 215 -37.64 -16.78 62.31
CA ASP A 215 -36.95 -17.83 61.54
C ASP A 215 -37.58 -18.08 60.16
N THR A 216 -38.92 -18.06 60.08
CA THR A 216 -39.67 -18.28 58.83
C THR A 216 -39.56 -17.14 57.81
N ASP A 217 -38.99 -15.99 58.18
CA ASP A 217 -38.78 -14.87 57.25
C ASP A 217 -37.55 -15.08 56.36
N TYR A 218 -36.67 -16.03 56.71
CA TYR A 218 -35.51 -16.46 55.92
C TYR A 218 -35.78 -17.88 55.42
N SER A 219 -36.47 -18.01 54.29
CA SER A 219 -36.94 -19.31 53.78
C SER A 219 -35.80 -20.28 53.48
N ASN A 220 -34.71 -19.77 52.92
CA ASN A 220 -33.45 -20.47 52.69
C ASN A 220 -32.31 -19.47 52.73
N VAL A 221 -31.20 -19.80 53.39
CA VAL A 221 -30.00 -18.96 53.43
C VAL A 221 -28.83 -19.65 52.74
N TYR A 222 -28.04 -18.92 51.98
CA TYR A 222 -26.94 -19.43 51.17
C TYR A 222 -25.67 -18.61 51.35
N LEU A 223 -24.52 -19.24 51.13
CA LEU A 223 -23.25 -18.54 50.91
C LEU A 223 -22.96 -18.43 49.41
N TYR A 224 -22.53 -17.26 48.98
CA TYR A 224 -22.14 -16.95 47.61
C TYR A 224 -20.76 -16.29 47.59
N GLU A 225 -20.07 -16.35 46.45
CA GLU A 225 -18.98 -15.44 46.10
C GLU A 225 -19.30 -14.82 44.74
N GLY A 226 -19.57 -13.51 44.72
CA GLY A 226 -20.12 -12.86 43.54
C GLY A 226 -21.47 -13.47 43.17
N GLY A 227 -21.60 -13.95 41.93
CA GLY A 227 -22.79 -14.67 41.44
C GLY A 227 -22.79 -16.18 41.69
N VAL A 228 -21.69 -16.76 42.20
CA VAL A 228 -21.54 -18.21 42.35
C VAL A 228 -21.98 -18.67 43.73
N ARG A 229 -22.92 -19.61 43.81
CA ARG A 229 -23.32 -20.24 45.07
C ARG A 229 -22.24 -21.21 45.57
N LEU A 230 -21.87 -21.10 46.84
CA LEU A 230 -20.86 -21.94 47.49
C LEU A 230 -21.46 -23.10 48.30
N THR A 231 -22.71 -22.97 48.76
CA THR A 231 -23.36 -23.97 49.63
C THR A 231 -24.78 -24.29 49.19
N ASP A 232 -25.29 -25.44 49.62
CA ASP A 232 -26.74 -25.67 49.64
C ASP A 232 -27.44 -24.74 50.64
N ALA A 233 -28.78 -24.69 50.59
CA ALA A 233 -29.61 -23.90 51.49
C ALA A 233 -29.45 -24.37 52.95
N ALA A 234 -29.21 -23.43 53.86
CA ALA A 234 -29.36 -23.62 55.29
C ALA A 234 -30.70 -23.04 55.75
N SER A 235 -31.36 -23.74 56.69
CA SER A 235 -32.54 -23.26 57.40
C SER A 235 -32.14 -22.49 58.66
N VAL A 236 -32.98 -21.54 59.09
CA VAL A 236 -32.84 -20.89 60.40
C VAL A 236 -33.46 -21.77 61.49
N THR A 237 -32.81 -21.88 62.64
CA THR A 237 -33.36 -22.57 63.82
C THR A 237 -32.99 -21.80 65.08
N ASP A 238 -33.99 -21.28 65.79
CA ASP A 238 -33.85 -20.45 66.99
C ASP A 238 -32.93 -19.24 66.76
N GLY A 239 -33.11 -18.57 65.62
CA GLY A 239 -32.28 -17.45 65.19
C GLY A 239 -30.89 -17.80 64.65
N THR A 240 -30.44 -19.06 64.69
CA THR A 240 -29.10 -19.44 64.20
C THR A 240 -29.15 -20.11 62.82
N ILE A 241 -28.17 -19.79 61.97
CA ILE A 241 -27.92 -20.38 60.65
C ILE A 241 -26.55 -21.03 60.66
N THR A 242 -26.45 -22.31 60.30
CA THR A 242 -25.16 -23.04 60.29
C THR A 242 -24.93 -23.70 58.94
N PHE A 243 -23.79 -23.37 58.32
CA PHE A 243 -23.22 -24.10 57.19
C PHE A 243 -22.09 -24.98 57.71
N ASN A 244 -22.12 -26.27 57.40
CA ASN A 244 -21.09 -27.21 57.84
C ASN A 244 -20.82 -28.25 56.76
N ASP A 245 -19.58 -28.32 56.28
CA ASP A 245 -19.11 -29.37 55.38
C ASP A 245 -17.71 -29.82 55.79
N SER A 246 -17.60 -31.09 56.16
CA SER A 246 -16.32 -31.72 56.52
C SER A 246 -15.31 -31.78 55.36
N ALA A 247 -15.77 -31.69 54.10
CA ALA A 247 -14.92 -31.60 52.92
C ALA A 247 -14.42 -30.16 52.65
N GLY A 248 -15.01 -29.16 53.33
CA GLY A 248 -14.70 -27.74 53.19
C GLY A 248 -15.78 -26.99 52.41
N LEU A 249 -16.29 -25.90 52.98
CA LEU A 249 -17.24 -24.97 52.35
C LEU A 249 -16.56 -24.13 51.27
N PHE A 250 -15.36 -23.63 51.54
CA PHE A 250 -14.50 -22.90 50.60
C PHE A 250 -13.08 -22.79 51.14
N SER A 251 -12.12 -22.46 50.27
CA SER A 251 -10.72 -22.25 50.64
C SER A 251 -10.22 -20.85 50.28
N VAL A 252 -9.38 -20.26 51.14
CA VAL A 252 -8.71 -18.99 50.88
C VAL A 252 -7.22 -19.26 50.78
N ALA A 253 -6.63 -19.04 49.60
CA ALA A 253 -5.21 -19.29 49.37
C ALA A 253 -4.30 -18.40 50.28
N PRO A 254 -3.03 -18.79 50.54
CA PRO A 254 -2.10 -17.98 51.32
C PRO A 254 -1.97 -16.55 50.78
N GLY A 255 -2.12 -15.54 51.65
CA GLY A 255 -2.04 -14.13 51.26
C GLY A 255 -3.22 -13.61 50.43
N ALA A 256 -4.20 -14.46 50.11
CA ALA A 256 -5.38 -14.08 49.34
C ALA A 256 -6.54 -13.64 50.24
N SER A 257 -7.51 -12.98 49.63
CA SER A 257 -8.79 -12.63 50.25
C SER A 257 -9.97 -13.09 49.41
N ARG A 258 -11.07 -13.50 50.05
CA ARG A 258 -12.34 -13.86 49.40
C ARG A 258 -13.49 -13.13 50.07
N THR A 259 -14.46 -12.68 49.28
CA THR A 259 -15.66 -12.00 49.79
C THR A 259 -16.85 -12.96 49.73
N ILE A 260 -17.39 -13.30 50.89
CA ILE A 260 -18.48 -14.25 51.03
C ILE A 260 -19.79 -13.49 51.26
N ASN A 261 -20.72 -13.61 50.32
CA ASN A 261 -22.04 -12.98 50.38
C ASN A 261 -23.02 -13.93 51.07
N VAL A 262 -23.71 -13.45 52.10
CA VAL A 262 -24.87 -14.13 52.69
C VAL A 262 -26.12 -13.66 51.96
N ARG A 263 -26.84 -14.61 51.37
CA ARG A 263 -28.07 -14.36 50.61
C ARG A 263 -29.23 -15.17 51.17
N SER A 264 -30.45 -14.65 51.14
CA SER A 264 -31.64 -15.34 51.64
C SER A 264 -32.85 -15.22 50.73
N ASP A 265 -33.60 -16.30 50.58
CA ASP A 265 -34.97 -16.25 50.09
C ASP A 265 -35.87 -15.61 51.17
N ILE A 266 -36.58 -14.53 50.84
CA ILE A 266 -37.38 -13.76 51.80
C ILE A 266 -38.79 -14.36 51.88
N GLY A 267 -39.19 -14.75 53.08
CA GLY A 267 -40.52 -15.32 53.33
C GLY A 267 -41.65 -14.35 52.98
N SER A 268 -42.75 -14.85 52.43
CA SER A 268 -43.90 -14.04 52.00
C SER A 268 -44.63 -13.31 53.15
N GLY A 269 -44.38 -13.71 54.40
CA GLY A 269 -44.91 -13.08 55.62
C GLY A 269 -44.00 -12.02 56.25
N ALA A 270 -42.91 -11.65 55.59
CA ALA A 270 -41.89 -10.77 56.16
C ALA A 270 -42.19 -9.26 56.04
N THR A 271 -43.26 -8.85 55.35
CA THR A 271 -43.62 -7.44 55.11
C THR A 271 -43.68 -6.61 56.40
N GLY A 272 -43.04 -5.44 56.41
CA GLY A 272 -43.04 -4.50 57.54
C GLY A 272 -42.04 -4.83 58.64
N LYS A 273 -41.22 -5.88 58.45
CA LYS A 273 -40.15 -6.29 59.36
C LYS A 273 -38.81 -5.68 58.97
N VAL A 274 -37.82 -5.82 59.85
CA VAL A 274 -36.43 -5.42 59.60
C VAL A 274 -35.55 -6.62 59.87
N MET A 275 -34.70 -6.98 58.92
CA MET A 275 -33.94 -8.23 58.94
C MET A 275 -32.46 -8.00 58.63
N GLY A 276 -31.60 -8.96 58.97
CA GLY A 276 -30.16 -8.89 58.79
C GLY A 276 -29.48 -10.07 59.46
N VAL A 277 -28.17 -10.19 59.26
CA VAL A 277 -27.38 -11.29 59.85
C VAL A 277 -26.10 -10.78 60.48
N SER A 278 -25.61 -11.50 61.49
CA SER A 278 -24.29 -11.32 62.08
C SER A 278 -23.45 -12.59 61.90
N LEU A 279 -22.17 -12.42 61.58
CA LEU A 279 -21.22 -13.53 61.52
C LEU A 279 -20.72 -13.85 62.93
N GLN A 280 -21.14 -15.00 63.46
CA GLN A 280 -20.85 -15.43 64.83
C GLN A 280 -19.55 -16.22 64.94
N SER A 281 -19.33 -17.17 64.03
CA SER A 281 -18.10 -17.96 64.01
C SER A 281 -17.74 -18.51 62.64
N VAL A 282 -16.44 -18.71 62.43
CA VAL A 282 -15.85 -19.40 61.28
C VAL A 282 -14.88 -20.45 61.81
N GLU A 283 -15.00 -21.69 61.37
CA GLU A 283 -14.04 -22.76 61.66
C GLU A 283 -13.26 -23.10 60.38
N ALA A 284 -11.93 -23.13 60.50
CA ALA A 284 -11.02 -23.45 59.41
C ALA A 284 -9.83 -24.30 59.90
N ASN A 285 -9.10 -24.90 58.97
CA ASN A 285 -7.86 -25.65 59.26
C ASN A 285 -6.68 -24.78 59.74
N VAL A 286 -6.82 -23.45 59.75
CA VAL A 286 -5.86 -22.48 60.31
C VAL A 286 -6.53 -21.67 61.42
N PRO A 287 -5.79 -21.09 62.37
CA PRO A 287 -6.38 -20.24 63.42
C PRO A 287 -7.21 -19.10 62.81
N VAL A 288 -8.38 -18.81 63.39
CA VAL A 288 -9.23 -17.68 62.98
C VAL A 288 -9.07 -16.54 63.99
N ALA A 289 -8.79 -15.33 63.53
CA ALA A 289 -8.57 -14.13 64.35
C ALA A 289 -9.48 -12.96 63.91
N GLY A 290 -9.95 -12.16 64.85
CA GLY A 290 -10.83 -11.01 64.57
C GLY A 290 -11.84 -10.77 65.68
N ALA A 291 -12.50 -9.61 65.68
CA ALA A 291 -13.60 -9.31 66.59
C ALA A 291 -14.90 -9.87 65.99
N LEU A 292 -15.31 -11.05 66.47
CA LEU A 292 -16.63 -11.62 66.23
C LEU A 292 -17.52 -11.32 67.46
N PRO A 293 -18.82 -11.04 67.29
CA PRO A 293 -19.57 -11.13 66.05
C PRO A 293 -19.40 -9.91 65.12
N ILE A 294 -19.54 -10.11 63.81
CA ILE A 294 -19.51 -9.03 62.80
C ILE A 294 -20.92 -8.80 62.26
N LEU A 295 -21.51 -7.65 62.57
CA LEU A 295 -22.89 -7.31 62.26
C LEU A 295 -23.04 -6.71 60.84
N GLY A 296 -23.98 -7.24 60.05
CA GLY A 296 -24.43 -6.64 58.80
C GLY A 296 -25.49 -5.53 59.00
N ALA A 297 -25.67 -4.68 57.98
CA ALA A 297 -26.64 -3.59 58.05
C ALA A 297 -28.10 -4.10 57.98
N ALA A 298 -29.00 -3.39 58.66
CA ALA A 298 -30.43 -3.68 58.69
C ALA A 298 -31.09 -3.51 57.32
N GLN A 299 -31.93 -4.46 56.89
CA GLN A 299 -32.73 -4.39 55.67
C GLN A 299 -34.22 -4.31 56.02
N SER A 300 -34.92 -3.27 55.56
CA SER A 300 -36.37 -3.15 55.75
C SER A 300 -37.11 -3.98 54.71
N VAL A 301 -38.11 -4.76 55.12
CA VAL A 301 -38.90 -5.58 54.19
C VAL A 301 -40.15 -4.82 53.73
N ALA A 302 -40.24 -4.52 52.44
CA ALA A 302 -41.38 -3.86 51.84
C ALA A 302 -42.35 -4.83 51.14
N ALA A 303 -43.60 -4.40 50.98
CA ALA A 303 -44.55 -5.06 50.10
C ALA A 303 -44.22 -4.70 48.64
N GLY A 304 -44.31 -5.67 47.75
CA GLY A 304 -44.16 -5.49 46.30
C GLY A 304 -44.66 -6.71 45.55
N THR A 305 -45.09 -6.53 44.31
CA THR A 305 -45.45 -7.63 43.41
C THR A 305 -44.28 -7.85 42.46
N LEU A 306 -43.56 -8.96 42.64
CA LEU A 306 -42.47 -9.35 41.74
C LEU A 306 -43.02 -10.02 40.48
N ALA A 307 -42.23 -9.95 39.40
CA ALA A 307 -42.40 -10.80 38.24
C ALA A 307 -42.38 -12.30 38.61
N THR A 308 -43.06 -13.10 37.80
CA THR A 308 -43.08 -14.56 37.90
C THR A 308 -42.26 -15.15 36.77
N VAL A 309 -41.39 -16.11 37.08
CA VAL A 309 -40.60 -16.86 36.10
C VAL A 309 -40.88 -18.34 36.32
N ASP A 310 -41.49 -19.00 35.33
CA ASP A 310 -41.91 -20.40 35.42
C ASP A 310 -41.30 -21.21 34.26
N PHE A 311 -40.49 -22.22 34.59
CA PHE A 311 -39.99 -23.19 33.61
C PHE A 311 -41.10 -24.17 33.25
N ASN A 312 -41.17 -24.56 31.98
CA ASN A 312 -42.10 -25.61 31.55
C ASN A 312 -41.74 -26.96 32.21
N SER A 313 -42.75 -27.77 32.50
CA SER A 313 -42.55 -29.14 33.00
C SER A 313 -41.86 -30.06 31.99
N THR A 314 -41.83 -29.69 30.71
CA THR A 314 -41.18 -30.43 29.62
C THR A 314 -39.88 -29.75 29.21
N THR A 315 -38.81 -30.53 29.15
CA THR A 315 -37.48 -30.12 28.68
C THR A 315 -37.05 -31.04 27.56
N LEU A 316 -36.32 -30.50 26.59
CA LEU A 316 -35.75 -31.24 25.47
C LEU A 316 -34.21 -31.31 25.59
N PRO A 317 -33.54 -32.27 24.96
CA PRO A 317 -34.10 -33.40 24.20
C PRO A 317 -34.89 -34.42 25.07
N ASN A 318 -35.51 -35.42 24.43
CA ASN A 318 -35.99 -36.61 25.14
C ASN A 318 -34.87 -37.66 25.07
N THR A 319 -34.86 -38.67 25.96
CA THR A 319 -33.87 -39.75 25.96
C THR A 319 -33.65 -40.39 24.58
N ASP A 320 -32.38 -40.51 24.16
CA ASP A 320 -31.94 -41.18 22.94
C ASP A 320 -30.74 -42.12 23.24
N THR A 321 -30.69 -43.28 22.60
CA THR A 321 -29.64 -44.31 22.78
C THR A 321 -28.61 -44.36 21.65
N GLY A 322 -28.75 -43.52 20.62
CA GLY A 322 -27.86 -43.50 19.46
C GLY A 322 -27.67 -42.11 18.87
N VAL A 323 -27.31 -41.13 19.70
CA VAL A 323 -27.01 -39.78 19.23
C VAL A 323 -25.74 -39.81 18.38
N GLU A 324 -25.87 -39.36 17.13
CA GLU A 324 -24.74 -39.24 16.22
C GLU A 324 -23.81 -38.10 16.67
N PRO A 325 -22.50 -38.35 16.81
CA PRO A 325 -21.54 -37.29 17.10
C PRO A 325 -21.55 -36.21 16.01
N ASN A 326 -21.90 -34.98 16.38
CA ASN A 326 -21.95 -33.84 15.48
C ASN A 326 -21.62 -32.55 16.24
N ASN A 327 -21.45 -31.46 15.49
CA ASN A 327 -21.36 -30.11 16.05
C ASN A 327 -22.77 -29.55 16.30
N ASP A 328 -22.85 -28.53 17.17
CA ASP A 328 -24.08 -27.79 17.47
C ASP A 328 -25.25 -28.68 17.91
N VAL A 329 -24.96 -29.74 18.68
CA VAL A 329 -25.98 -30.67 19.17
C VAL A 329 -26.72 -30.02 20.33
N ARG A 330 -28.05 -30.02 20.29
CA ARG A 330 -28.90 -29.55 21.40
C ARG A 330 -28.71 -30.43 22.64
N LEU A 331 -28.19 -29.84 23.70
CA LEU A 331 -27.90 -30.49 24.97
C LEU A 331 -29.01 -30.28 26.01
N PHE A 332 -29.66 -29.11 25.99
CA PHE A 332 -30.79 -28.75 26.85
C PHE A 332 -31.68 -27.71 26.15
N GLN A 333 -32.99 -27.75 26.35
CA GLN A 333 -33.91 -26.69 25.97
C GLN A 333 -35.17 -26.70 26.83
N ASN A 334 -35.57 -25.55 27.35
CA ASN A 334 -36.83 -25.38 28.08
C ASN A 334 -37.52 -24.08 27.66
N THR A 335 -38.85 -24.05 27.73
CA THR A 335 -39.64 -22.81 27.56
C THR A 335 -39.93 -22.20 28.92
N VAL A 336 -39.48 -20.98 29.15
CA VAL A 336 -39.67 -20.22 30.40
C VAL A 336 -40.73 -19.16 30.17
N SER A 337 -41.80 -19.16 30.97
CA SER A 337 -42.82 -18.11 30.93
C SER A 337 -42.53 -17.03 31.97
N VAL A 338 -42.50 -15.78 31.52
CA VAL A 338 -42.32 -14.57 32.32
C VAL A 338 -43.64 -13.80 32.39
N SER A 339 -44.10 -13.42 33.58
CA SER A 339 -45.34 -12.66 33.75
C SER A 339 -45.30 -11.66 34.90
N SER A 340 -46.32 -10.80 34.98
CA SER A 340 -46.45 -9.65 35.89
C SER A 340 -45.57 -8.47 35.51
N ASN A 341 -44.23 -8.61 35.46
CA ASN A 341 -43.29 -7.62 34.95
C ASN A 341 -42.18 -8.29 34.12
N GLU A 342 -41.39 -7.50 33.39
CA GLU A 342 -40.20 -7.97 32.67
C GLU A 342 -39.05 -8.33 33.62
N VAL A 343 -38.15 -9.21 33.15
CA VAL A 343 -37.05 -9.74 33.98
C VAL A 343 -35.71 -9.69 33.26
N ASN A 344 -34.65 -9.56 34.05
CA ASN A 344 -33.27 -9.67 33.62
C ASN A 344 -32.69 -11.01 34.06
N LEU A 345 -32.30 -11.85 33.12
CA LEU A 345 -31.52 -13.06 33.41
C LEU A 345 -30.07 -12.67 33.73
N LYS A 346 -29.63 -13.00 34.95
CA LYS A 346 -28.33 -12.64 35.52
C LYS A 346 -27.34 -13.80 35.55
N ALA A 347 -27.81 -15.04 35.60
CA ALA A 347 -26.93 -16.22 35.54
C ALA A 347 -27.72 -17.48 35.13
N MET A 348 -27.05 -18.38 34.42
CA MET A 348 -27.53 -19.73 34.11
C MET A 348 -26.42 -20.76 34.32
N THR A 349 -26.74 -21.85 35.00
CA THR A 349 -25.82 -22.96 35.27
C THR A 349 -26.47 -24.27 34.87
N PHE A 350 -25.78 -25.04 34.03
CA PHE A 350 -26.18 -26.39 33.64
C PHE A 350 -25.21 -27.41 34.21
N ARG A 351 -25.73 -28.55 34.65
CA ARG A 351 -24.93 -29.68 35.13
C ARG A 351 -25.09 -30.87 34.21
N ASN A 352 -23.98 -31.48 33.80
CA ASN A 352 -24.02 -32.78 33.13
C ASN A 352 -24.01 -33.93 34.16
N THR A 353 -25.07 -34.72 34.18
CA THR A 353 -25.20 -35.89 35.06
C THR A 353 -24.83 -37.22 34.39
N GLY A 354 -24.52 -37.18 33.09
CA GLY A 354 -24.06 -38.33 32.31
C GLY A 354 -22.63 -38.78 32.61
N SER A 355 -22.18 -39.78 31.84
CA SER A 355 -20.86 -40.44 31.96
C SER A 355 -19.77 -39.84 31.06
N THR A 356 -20.10 -38.86 30.22
CA THR A 356 -19.15 -38.08 29.41
C THR A 356 -18.16 -37.30 30.28
N GLN A 357 -16.91 -37.22 29.82
CA GLN A 357 -15.84 -36.43 30.41
C GLN A 357 -15.84 -35.00 29.86
N SER A 358 -15.15 -34.08 30.54
CA SER A 358 -15.13 -32.65 30.18
C SER A 358 -14.57 -32.34 28.78
N ASN A 359 -13.93 -33.31 28.11
CA ASN A 359 -13.40 -33.19 26.75
C ASN A 359 -14.16 -34.03 25.71
N ASP A 360 -15.18 -34.80 26.11
CA ASP A 360 -16.05 -35.51 25.16
C ASP A 360 -17.04 -34.55 24.49
N LEU A 361 -17.34 -33.43 25.18
CA LEU A 361 -18.23 -32.36 24.76
C LEU A 361 -17.53 -31.01 24.93
N ILE A 362 -17.51 -30.20 23.88
CA ILE A 362 -16.85 -28.88 23.88
C ILE A 362 -17.75 -27.82 23.24
N ASN A 363 -17.34 -26.55 23.28
CA ASN A 363 -18.02 -25.42 22.61
C ASN A 363 -19.51 -25.30 22.97
N PHE A 364 -19.79 -25.01 24.24
CA PHE A 364 -21.13 -24.85 24.76
C PHE A 364 -21.70 -23.46 24.47
N ASP A 365 -22.76 -23.39 23.67
CA ASP A 365 -23.41 -22.15 23.26
C ASP A 365 -24.80 -22.05 23.87
N LEU A 366 -25.06 -20.94 24.57
CA LEU A 366 -26.35 -20.64 25.19
C LEU A 366 -27.12 -19.65 24.33
N TYR A 367 -28.31 -20.07 23.93
CA TYR A 367 -29.28 -19.31 23.17
C TYR A 367 -30.50 -18.92 24.02
N VAL A 368 -31.00 -17.71 23.80
CA VAL A 368 -32.30 -17.23 24.30
C VAL A 368 -33.08 -16.72 23.10
N ASP A 369 -34.28 -17.28 22.86
CA ASP A 369 -35.15 -16.96 21.71
C ASP A 369 -34.50 -17.08 20.32
N GLY A 370 -33.45 -17.89 20.23
CA GLY A 370 -32.68 -18.12 19.01
C GLY A 370 -31.43 -17.23 18.88
N ASP A 371 -31.26 -16.23 19.74
CA ASP A 371 -30.07 -15.39 19.79
C ASP A 371 -28.99 -16.02 20.67
N LEU A 372 -27.75 -16.07 20.17
CA LEU A 372 -26.59 -16.52 20.95
C LEU A 372 -26.26 -15.48 22.01
N VAL A 373 -26.45 -15.81 23.29
CA VAL A 373 -26.22 -14.88 24.41
C VAL A 373 -24.88 -15.11 25.11
N ALA A 374 -24.34 -16.33 25.06
CA ALA A 374 -23.01 -16.64 25.61
C ALA A 374 -22.44 -17.94 25.04
N SER A 375 -21.11 -18.05 25.07
CA SER A 375 -20.35 -19.24 24.66
C SER A 375 -19.35 -19.66 25.74
N LYS A 376 -19.11 -20.96 25.88
CA LYS A 376 -18.13 -21.52 26.81
C LYS A 376 -17.39 -22.69 26.15
N ALA A 377 -16.07 -22.58 26.03
CA ALA A 377 -15.27 -23.62 25.35
C ALA A 377 -15.35 -25.01 26.04
N ASN A 378 -15.42 -25.05 27.37
CA ASN A 378 -15.36 -26.29 28.13
C ASN A 378 -16.26 -26.25 29.37
N MET A 379 -16.73 -27.43 29.76
CA MET A 379 -17.33 -27.70 31.07
C MET A 379 -16.22 -27.78 32.14
N ASP A 380 -16.54 -27.41 33.38
CA ASP A 380 -15.55 -27.47 34.47
C ASP A 380 -15.29 -28.90 35.00
N ALA A 381 -14.41 -29.02 36.00
CA ALA A 381 -14.05 -30.29 36.62
C ALA A 381 -15.22 -30.95 37.40
N ASP A 382 -16.18 -30.15 37.85
CA ASP A 382 -17.36 -30.60 38.61
C ASP A 382 -18.57 -30.92 37.69
N ARG A 383 -18.37 -30.83 36.37
CA ARG A 383 -19.34 -31.07 35.31
C ARG A 383 -20.43 -30.00 35.19
N TYR A 384 -20.06 -28.75 35.41
CA TYR A 384 -20.93 -27.59 35.24
C TYR A 384 -20.50 -26.70 34.07
N VAL A 385 -21.50 -26.16 33.37
CA VAL A 385 -21.36 -25.08 32.41
C VAL A 385 -22.07 -23.86 33.00
N ARG A 386 -21.30 -22.81 33.34
CA ARG A 386 -21.79 -21.61 34.03
C ARG A 386 -21.68 -20.38 33.15
N PHE A 387 -22.77 -19.64 33.07
CA PHE A 387 -22.91 -18.37 32.37
C PHE A 387 -23.27 -17.28 33.37
N ASP A 388 -22.49 -16.19 33.38
CA ASP A 388 -22.69 -15.03 34.24
C ASP A 388 -23.01 -13.80 33.37
N PHE A 389 -24.20 -13.25 33.60
CA PHE A 389 -24.75 -12.09 32.93
C PHE A 389 -24.91 -10.90 33.89
N SER A 390 -24.31 -10.95 35.08
CA SER A 390 -24.50 -9.92 36.11
C SER A 390 -24.11 -8.52 35.62
N ASN A 391 -23.10 -8.42 34.75
CA ASN A 391 -22.64 -7.16 34.14
C ASN A 391 -23.36 -6.78 32.84
N ASN A 392 -23.96 -7.76 32.14
CA ASN A 392 -24.71 -7.55 30.91
C ASN A 392 -25.91 -8.51 30.87
N PRO A 393 -27.00 -8.17 31.60
CA PRO A 393 -28.13 -9.07 31.76
C PRO A 393 -28.86 -9.34 30.43
N VAL A 394 -29.40 -10.54 30.28
CA VAL A 394 -30.28 -10.85 29.14
C VAL A 394 -31.70 -10.43 29.52
N TYR A 395 -32.25 -9.44 28.82
CA TYR A 395 -33.59 -8.92 29.06
C TYR A 395 -34.66 -9.86 28.47
N LEU A 396 -35.68 -10.18 29.25
CA LEU A 396 -36.84 -10.98 28.85
C LEU A 396 -38.11 -10.19 29.14
N ASP A 397 -38.93 -9.94 28.11
CA ASP A 397 -40.24 -9.32 28.28
C ASP A 397 -41.27 -10.30 28.87
N THR A 398 -42.50 -9.85 29.09
CA THR A 398 -43.56 -10.78 29.53
C THR A 398 -43.97 -11.67 28.36
N GLY A 399 -43.88 -12.99 28.53
CA GLY A 399 -44.12 -13.92 27.43
C GLY A 399 -43.46 -15.27 27.67
N ASN A 400 -43.42 -16.09 26.61
CA ASN A 400 -42.70 -17.36 26.62
C ASN A 400 -41.36 -17.20 25.93
N HIS A 401 -40.28 -17.60 26.60
CA HIS A 401 -38.91 -17.53 26.10
C HIS A 401 -38.31 -18.92 25.98
N ILE A 402 -37.55 -19.18 24.93
CA ILE A 402 -36.84 -20.45 24.74
C ILE A 402 -35.40 -20.28 25.21
N ILE A 403 -35.01 -21.02 26.25
CA ILE A 403 -33.61 -21.13 26.68
C ILE A 403 -33.06 -22.45 26.16
N ARG A 404 -31.96 -22.41 25.40
CA ARG A 404 -31.37 -23.58 24.72
C ARG A 404 -29.85 -23.61 24.84
N LEU A 405 -29.30 -24.76 25.22
CA LEU A 405 -27.87 -25.05 25.25
C LEU A 405 -27.51 -25.99 24.09
N GLU A 406 -26.50 -25.62 23.32
CA GLU A 406 -25.90 -26.45 22.26
C GLU A 406 -24.43 -26.74 22.57
N GLY A 407 -23.88 -27.81 21.98
CA GLY A 407 -22.44 -28.08 22.03
C GLY A 407 -21.99 -29.20 21.09
N ASP A 408 -20.68 -29.30 20.91
CA ASP A 408 -20.06 -30.23 19.97
C ASP A 408 -19.73 -31.57 20.63
N ILE A 409 -20.13 -32.67 19.99
CA ILE A 409 -19.73 -34.03 20.38
C ILE A 409 -18.46 -34.43 19.64
N VAL A 410 -17.33 -34.38 20.33
CA VAL A 410 -16.00 -34.66 19.77
C VAL A 410 -15.44 -36.02 20.18
N GLY A 411 -16.09 -36.70 21.14
CA GLY A 411 -15.65 -37.99 21.66
C GLY A 411 -16.76 -38.73 22.42
N GLY A 412 -16.36 -39.57 23.37
CA GLY A 412 -17.31 -40.22 24.29
C GLY A 412 -18.19 -41.31 23.71
N ALA A 413 -17.77 -42.04 22.67
CA ALA A 413 -18.54 -43.18 22.13
C ALA A 413 -19.02 -44.15 23.24
N SER A 414 -20.29 -44.53 23.18
CA SER A 414 -21.01 -45.33 24.19
C SER A 414 -21.18 -44.68 25.58
N ARG A 415 -20.71 -43.44 25.79
CA ARG A 415 -20.97 -42.66 27.01
C ARG A 415 -22.25 -41.85 26.86
N THR A 416 -22.70 -41.32 27.99
CA THR A 416 -23.95 -40.56 28.09
C THR A 416 -23.74 -39.11 28.49
N TYR A 417 -24.62 -38.23 28.05
CA TYR A 417 -24.74 -36.86 28.59
C TYR A 417 -26.20 -36.57 28.96
N ASP A 418 -26.40 -35.75 29.98
CA ASP A 418 -27.72 -35.32 30.45
C ASP A 418 -27.56 -33.98 31.17
N PHE A 419 -27.92 -32.89 30.49
CA PHE A 419 -27.80 -31.54 31.05
C PHE A 419 -29.08 -31.14 31.78
N GLU A 420 -28.91 -30.61 32.99
CA GLU A 420 -30.02 -30.17 33.84
C GLU A 420 -29.75 -28.84 34.54
N ILE A 421 -30.84 -28.16 34.93
CA ILE A 421 -30.85 -27.08 35.93
C ILE A 421 -31.31 -27.72 37.24
N ARG A 422 -30.46 -27.73 38.27
CA ARG A 422 -30.66 -28.59 39.46
C ARG A 422 -31.49 -27.92 40.55
N THR A 423 -31.27 -26.63 40.77
CA THR A 423 -31.78 -25.86 41.91
C THR A 423 -32.18 -24.45 41.51
N THR A 424 -32.95 -23.73 42.34
CA THR A 424 -33.36 -22.34 42.08
C THR A 424 -32.19 -21.39 41.86
N GLY A 425 -31.05 -21.63 42.52
CA GLY A 425 -29.84 -20.81 42.36
C GLY A 425 -29.04 -21.07 41.08
N ASP A 426 -29.40 -22.09 40.28
CA ASP A 426 -28.76 -22.34 38.98
C ASP A 426 -29.34 -21.44 37.87
N ALA A 427 -30.43 -20.71 38.14
CA ALA A 427 -31.03 -19.76 37.22
C ALA A 427 -31.48 -18.49 37.98
N ILE A 428 -30.75 -17.39 37.79
CA ILE A 428 -30.97 -16.15 38.54
C ILE A 428 -31.68 -15.14 37.65
N PHE A 429 -32.94 -14.81 37.99
CA PHE A 429 -33.73 -13.79 37.32
C PHE A 429 -33.99 -12.61 38.26
N GLU A 430 -33.89 -11.39 37.76
CA GLU A 430 -34.14 -10.17 38.52
C GLU A 430 -35.32 -9.41 37.91
N ASP A 431 -36.27 -9.00 38.73
CA ASP A 431 -37.37 -8.12 38.30
C ASP A 431 -36.78 -6.80 37.79
N ALA A 432 -37.09 -6.44 36.54
CA ALA A 432 -36.46 -5.31 35.87
C ALA A 432 -36.87 -3.95 36.46
N GLU A 433 -38.03 -3.87 37.13
CA GLU A 433 -38.53 -2.64 37.74
C GLU A 433 -38.07 -2.51 39.20
N LEU A 434 -38.17 -3.60 39.96
CA LEU A 434 -37.91 -3.60 41.40
C LEU A 434 -36.45 -3.94 41.76
N ASN A 435 -35.64 -4.37 40.79
CA ASN A 435 -34.25 -4.83 40.99
C ASN A 435 -34.14 -5.89 42.10
N ALA A 436 -35.14 -6.77 42.16
CA ALA A 436 -35.28 -7.80 43.18
C ALA A 436 -35.25 -9.17 42.51
N THR A 437 -34.43 -10.08 43.03
CA THR A 437 -34.30 -11.43 42.45
C THR A 437 -35.55 -12.26 42.68
N ILE A 438 -35.92 -13.06 41.69
CA ILE A 438 -37.15 -13.87 41.64
C ILE A 438 -36.81 -15.32 41.95
N ILE A 439 -37.68 -16.01 42.69
CA ILE A 439 -37.59 -17.46 42.87
C ILE A 439 -38.32 -18.11 41.68
N PRO A 440 -37.63 -18.81 40.77
CA PRO A 440 -38.29 -19.45 39.64
C PRO A 440 -39.16 -20.64 40.10
N THR A 441 -40.18 -20.97 39.32
CA THR A 441 -41.05 -22.13 39.52
C THR A 441 -40.92 -23.12 38.35
N VAL A 442 -41.51 -24.31 38.49
CA VAL A 442 -41.66 -25.27 37.38
C VAL A 442 -43.12 -25.69 37.27
N GLY A 443 -43.75 -25.43 36.12
CA GLY A 443 -45.17 -25.76 35.87
C GLY A 443 -46.13 -25.18 36.89
N GLY A 444 -45.84 -23.97 37.40
CA GLY A 444 -46.61 -23.27 38.43
C GLY A 444 -46.45 -23.81 39.86
N SER A 445 -45.51 -24.73 40.09
CA SER A 445 -45.20 -25.31 41.40
C SER A 445 -43.80 -24.89 41.89
N SER A 446 -43.48 -25.17 43.16
CA SER A 446 -42.11 -24.97 43.66
C SER A 446 -41.08 -25.60 42.74
N PHE A 447 -39.95 -24.90 42.53
CA PHE A 447 -38.91 -25.34 41.61
C PHE A 447 -38.47 -26.78 41.86
N SER A 448 -38.27 -27.53 40.78
CA SER A 448 -37.69 -28.86 40.78
C SER A 448 -36.65 -28.99 39.67
N ALA A 449 -35.72 -29.94 39.79
CA ALA A 449 -34.68 -30.13 38.80
C ALA A 449 -35.28 -30.42 37.41
N THR A 450 -34.74 -29.74 36.40
CA THR A 450 -35.26 -29.71 35.04
C THR A 450 -34.18 -30.28 34.11
N SER A 451 -34.39 -31.48 33.54
CA SER A 451 -33.38 -32.25 32.77
C SER A 451 -33.81 -32.49 31.32
N GLY A 452 -32.86 -32.40 30.39
CA GLY A 452 -33.02 -32.70 28.96
C GLY A 452 -32.92 -34.17 28.58
N GLY A 453 -33.07 -35.09 29.55
CA GLY A 453 -33.09 -36.54 29.33
C GLY A 453 -31.74 -37.15 28.92
N THR A 454 -31.43 -38.35 29.42
CA THR A 454 -30.15 -39.01 29.14
C THR A 454 -29.97 -39.38 27.66
N GLN A 455 -28.89 -38.89 27.05
CA GLN A 455 -28.49 -39.15 25.67
C GLN A 455 -27.29 -40.11 25.66
N THR A 456 -27.27 -41.13 24.80
CA THR A 456 -26.11 -42.02 24.59
C THR A 456 -25.44 -41.71 23.25
N ILE A 457 -24.15 -41.43 23.28
CA ILE A 457 -23.35 -41.17 22.09
C ILE A 457 -23.14 -42.49 21.34
N GLY A 458 -23.56 -42.55 20.09
CA GLY A 458 -23.51 -43.77 19.27
C GLY A 458 -22.08 -44.33 19.11
N SER A 459 -21.93 -45.65 19.22
CA SER A 459 -20.73 -46.38 18.79
C SER A 459 -20.99 -46.98 17.40
N SER A 460 -20.22 -46.57 16.41
CA SER A 460 -20.52 -46.72 14.98
C SER A 460 -20.91 -48.15 14.54
N THR A 461 -22.14 -48.31 14.06
CA THR A 461 -22.52 -49.43 13.18
C THR A 461 -22.77 -48.85 11.80
N GLY A 462 -21.71 -48.74 10.98
CA GLY A 462 -21.75 -48.30 9.59
C GLY A 462 -21.68 -46.78 9.37
N GLY A 463 -20.47 -46.21 9.30
CA GLY A 463 -20.29 -44.80 8.90
C GLY A 463 -19.18 -44.01 9.60
N SER A 464 -18.32 -44.63 10.41
CA SER A 464 -17.31 -43.91 11.20
C SER A 464 -16.25 -43.19 10.38
N VAL A 465 -16.05 -43.52 9.11
CA VAL A 465 -15.17 -42.76 8.20
C VAL A 465 -15.94 -42.37 6.96
N THR A 466 -16.06 -41.07 6.72
CA THR A 466 -16.59 -40.52 5.47
C THR A 466 -15.44 -40.28 4.50
N THR A 467 -15.65 -40.62 3.22
CA THR A 467 -14.67 -40.44 2.16
C THR A 467 -15.27 -39.60 1.04
N SER A 468 -14.59 -38.55 0.61
CA SER A 468 -15.01 -37.72 -0.51
C SER A 468 -13.83 -37.30 -1.36
N LYS A 469 -14.07 -36.88 -2.60
CA LYS A 469 -13.04 -36.20 -3.39
C LYS A 469 -12.75 -34.84 -2.75
N ALA A 470 -11.47 -34.54 -2.52
CA ALA A 470 -11.10 -33.23 -2.01
C ALA A 470 -11.38 -32.15 -3.07
N THR A 471 -11.79 -30.95 -2.64
CA THR A 471 -12.05 -29.83 -3.55
C THR A 471 -10.82 -29.39 -4.34
N ASN A 472 -9.62 -29.63 -3.80
CA ASN A 472 -8.32 -29.34 -4.42
C ASN A 472 -7.69 -30.54 -5.16
N SER A 473 -8.48 -31.57 -5.50
CA SER A 473 -8.00 -32.69 -6.33
C SER A 473 -7.54 -32.16 -7.71
N PRO A 474 -6.33 -32.50 -8.21
CA PRO A 474 -5.78 -31.93 -9.45
C PRO A 474 -6.67 -32.12 -10.67
N SER A 475 -6.83 -31.08 -11.49
CA SER A 475 -7.56 -31.14 -12.77
C SER A 475 -6.75 -30.63 -13.98
N ASP A 476 -5.53 -30.16 -13.73
CA ASP A 476 -4.68 -29.62 -14.79
C ASP A 476 -4.18 -30.73 -15.71
N ASP A 477 -3.92 -30.37 -16.96
CA ASP A 477 -3.34 -31.27 -17.92
C ASP A 477 -1.90 -31.65 -17.50
N VAL A 478 -1.51 -32.88 -17.79
CA VAL A 478 -0.20 -33.45 -17.44
C VAL A 478 0.56 -33.81 -18.71
N SER A 479 1.88 -33.74 -18.67
CA SER A 479 2.70 -34.09 -19.82
C SER A 479 2.83 -35.60 -20.01
N THR A 480 3.00 -36.03 -21.25
CA THR A 480 3.24 -37.43 -21.64
C THR A 480 4.58 -37.95 -21.10
N GLY A 481 4.59 -39.04 -20.34
CA GLY A 481 5.82 -39.62 -19.78
C GLY A 481 6.40 -38.90 -18.55
N ALA A 482 5.70 -37.92 -17.99
CA ALA A 482 6.01 -37.33 -16.70
C ALA A 482 6.07 -38.36 -15.57
N THR A 483 6.95 -38.15 -14.61
CA THR A 483 7.13 -39.05 -13.47
C THR A 483 6.63 -38.42 -12.17
N ASN A 484 6.11 -39.24 -11.25
CA ASN A 484 5.68 -38.84 -9.92
C ASN A 484 4.65 -37.69 -9.92
N VAL A 485 3.66 -37.80 -10.81
CA VAL A 485 2.59 -36.81 -10.99
C VAL A 485 1.49 -37.06 -9.97
N LYS A 486 1.00 -36.01 -9.30
CA LYS A 486 -0.19 -36.11 -8.44
C LYS A 486 -1.44 -36.15 -9.31
N LEU A 487 -2.24 -37.20 -9.17
CA LEU A 487 -3.39 -37.46 -10.05
C LEU A 487 -4.73 -37.30 -9.35
N ALA A 488 -4.79 -37.49 -8.03
CA ALA A 488 -6.02 -37.29 -7.26
C ALA A 488 -5.73 -37.01 -5.78
N THR A 489 -6.65 -36.29 -5.14
CA THR A 489 -6.71 -36.09 -3.69
C THR A 489 -8.11 -36.40 -3.17
N PHE A 490 -8.18 -37.12 -2.05
CA PHE A 490 -9.41 -37.53 -1.36
C PHE A 490 -9.34 -37.13 0.12
N ASP A 491 -10.48 -36.73 0.69
CA ASP A 491 -10.64 -36.38 2.10
C ASP A 491 -11.28 -37.55 2.86
N PHE A 492 -10.66 -37.94 3.97
CA PHE A 492 -11.13 -39.00 4.86
C PHE A 492 -11.35 -38.42 6.26
N ARG A 493 -12.57 -38.49 6.80
CA ARG A 493 -12.90 -37.94 8.12
C ARG A 493 -13.48 -39.00 9.04
N ALA A 494 -12.85 -39.17 10.20
CA ALA A 494 -13.33 -40.08 11.25
C ALA A 494 -14.28 -39.37 12.22
N SER A 495 -15.34 -40.06 12.63
CA SER A 495 -16.34 -39.58 13.59
C SER A 495 -16.49 -40.55 14.77
N GLY A 496 -16.66 -40.00 15.98
CA GLY A 496 -16.92 -40.74 17.22
C GLY A 496 -15.70 -41.37 17.91
N GLU A 497 -14.78 -41.99 17.15
CA GLU A 497 -13.53 -42.56 17.70
C GLU A 497 -12.37 -42.51 16.69
N ARG A 498 -11.16 -42.81 17.16
CA ARG A 498 -9.97 -42.93 16.29
C ARG A 498 -10.12 -44.14 15.37
N MET A 499 -9.92 -43.94 14.08
CA MET A 499 -10.06 -44.98 13.06
C MET A 499 -8.70 -45.29 12.45
N LYS A 500 -8.30 -46.56 12.48
CA LYS A 500 -7.13 -47.08 11.77
C LYS A 500 -7.55 -47.63 10.41
N ILE A 501 -6.94 -47.17 9.33
CA ILE A 501 -7.15 -47.69 7.98
C ILE A 501 -5.97 -48.62 7.64
N GLU A 502 -6.26 -49.88 7.36
CA GLU A 502 -5.23 -50.91 7.20
C GLU A 502 -4.74 -51.03 5.76
N ASN A 503 -5.63 -50.82 4.80
CA ASN A 503 -5.34 -50.85 3.37
C ASN A 503 -6.37 -50.05 2.57
N LEU A 504 -6.01 -49.69 1.34
CA LEU A 504 -6.92 -49.12 0.35
C LEU A 504 -6.71 -49.76 -1.01
N ASP A 505 -7.80 -49.93 -1.73
CA ASP A 505 -7.85 -50.41 -3.10
C ASP A 505 -7.90 -49.21 -4.05
N VAL A 506 -6.91 -49.12 -4.95
CA VAL A 506 -6.77 -48.00 -5.90
C VAL A 506 -6.81 -48.54 -7.32
N ASN A 507 -7.65 -47.93 -8.17
CA ASN A 507 -7.77 -48.23 -9.58
C ASN A 507 -7.56 -46.97 -10.41
N VAL A 508 -7.20 -47.12 -11.69
CA VAL A 508 -7.09 -45.99 -12.62
C VAL A 508 -7.85 -46.30 -13.89
N ASN A 509 -8.43 -45.31 -14.53
CA ASN A 509 -8.96 -45.43 -15.88
C ASN A 509 -8.12 -44.53 -16.80
N THR A 510 -7.44 -45.11 -17.80
CA THR A 510 -6.67 -44.36 -18.80
C THR A 510 -7.37 -44.36 -20.17
N ALA A 511 -8.54 -43.73 -20.24
CA ALA A 511 -9.33 -43.72 -21.47
C ALA A 511 -8.60 -42.99 -22.61
N SER A 512 -8.48 -43.67 -23.76
CA SER A 512 -7.82 -43.17 -24.99
C SER A 512 -6.33 -42.86 -24.87
N ALA A 513 -5.66 -43.25 -23.77
CA ALA A 513 -4.26 -42.91 -23.47
C ALA A 513 -3.23 -44.00 -23.84
N GLY A 514 -3.67 -45.11 -24.44
CA GLY A 514 -2.87 -46.32 -24.62
C GLY A 514 -3.11 -47.27 -23.45
N GLU A 515 -4.13 -48.12 -23.61
CA GLU A 515 -4.60 -49.09 -22.61
C GLU A 515 -3.42 -49.83 -21.94
N GLY A 516 -3.33 -49.78 -20.61
CA GLY A 516 -2.20 -50.43 -19.92
C GLY A 516 -1.91 -50.00 -18.49
N GLY A 517 -2.76 -49.20 -17.84
CA GLY A 517 -2.55 -48.74 -16.46
C GLY A 517 -1.49 -47.63 -16.35
N LEU A 518 -1.02 -47.38 -15.13
CA LEU A 518 0.04 -46.41 -14.83
C LEU A 518 1.20 -47.06 -14.07
N ASP A 519 2.43 -46.70 -14.41
CA ASP A 519 3.66 -47.11 -13.72
C ASP A 519 3.85 -46.36 -12.39
N ASN A 520 4.50 -47.00 -11.42
CA ASN A 520 4.97 -46.37 -10.16
C ASN A 520 3.90 -45.66 -9.30
N GLY A 521 2.71 -46.24 -9.16
CA GLY A 521 1.66 -45.77 -8.27
C GLY A 521 2.08 -45.70 -6.79
N LYS A 522 1.74 -44.60 -6.11
CA LYS A 522 2.04 -44.34 -4.69
C LYS A 522 0.84 -43.72 -3.99
N VAL A 523 0.67 -44.04 -2.71
CA VAL A 523 -0.33 -43.43 -1.83
C VAL A 523 0.37 -42.58 -0.79
N PHE A 524 -0.06 -41.34 -0.62
CA PHE A 524 0.41 -40.43 0.42
C PHE A 524 -0.74 -40.09 1.35
N VAL A 525 -0.47 -40.04 2.65
CA VAL A 525 -1.40 -39.57 3.68
C VAL A 525 -0.78 -38.34 4.33
N ASN A 526 -1.47 -37.21 4.27
CA ASN A 526 -1.00 -35.92 4.82
C ASN A 526 0.43 -35.56 4.38
N GLY A 527 0.76 -35.79 3.10
CA GLY A 527 2.06 -35.47 2.51
C GLY A 527 3.18 -36.48 2.77
N SER A 528 2.94 -37.57 3.51
CA SER A 528 3.90 -38.66 3.70
C SER A 528 3.48 -39.91 2.93
N GLN A 529 4.41 -40.53 2.21
CA GLN A 529 4.12 -41.78 1.49
C GLN A 529 3.78 -42.89 2.50
N VAL A 530 2.67 -43.59 2.27
CA VAL A 530 2.25 -44.78 3.02
C VAL A 530 2.16 -45.97 2.07
N GLY A 531 2.53 -47.16 2.55
CA GLY A 531 2.58 -48.36 1.72
C GLY A 531 3.78 -48.41 0.76
N SER A 532 3.71 -49.31 -0.22
CA SER A 532 4.76 -49.55 -1.23
C SER A 532 4.41 -48.88 -2.56
N THR A 533 5.40 -48.71 -3.44
CA THR A 533 5.16 -48.30 -4.84
C THR A 533 4.72 -49.51 -5.66
N LYS A 534 3.63 -49.38 -6.42
CA LYS A 534 3.04 -50.44 -7.25
C LYS A 534 2.41 -49.86 -8.50
N ASP A 535 2.44 -50.59 -9.61
CA ASP A 535 1.77 -50.17 -10.83
C ASP A 535 0.25 -50.21 -10.64
N LEU A 536 -0.44 -49.17 -11.14
CA LEU A 536 -1.90 -49.07 -11.11
C LEU A 536 -2.49 -49.69 -12.37
N THR A 537 -3.48 -50.57 -12.22
CA THR A 537 -4.12 -51.28 -13.35
C THR A 537 -5.52 -50.74 -13.65
N GLU A 538 -6.01 -50.95 -14.88
CA GLU A 538 -7.33 -50.45 -15.32
C GLU A 538 -8.52 -51.33 -14.99
N ALA A 539 -8.35 -52.65 -14.99
CA ALA A 539 -9.45 -53.61 -14.81
C ALA A 539 -9.58 -54.15 -13.38
N THR A 540 -8.56 -53.94 -12.54
CA THR A 540 -8.49 -54.49 -11.19
C THR A 540 -8.02 -53.42 -10.20
N ASP A 541 -8.55 -53.50 -8.99
CA ASP A 541 -8.07 -52.69 -7.89
C ASP A 541 -6.67 -53.16 -7.47
N VAL A 542 -5.81 -52.19 -7.18
CA VAL A 542 -4.46 -52.41 -6.66
C VAL A 542 -4.47 -52.08 -5.18
N ASN A 543 -4.30 -53.11 -4.35
CA ASN A 543 -4.32 -52.96 -2.90
C ASN A 543 -3.00 -52.37 -2.36
N PHE A 544 -3.09 -51.28 -1.60
CA PHE A 544 -1.99 -50.69 -0.85
C PHE A 544 -2.21 -50.92 0.65
N THR A 545 -1.25 -51.56 1.32
CA THR A 545 -1.32 -51.84 2.76
C THR A 545 -0.50 -50.81 3.55
N PHE A 546 -1.03 -50.36 4.70
CA PHE A 546 -0.46 -49.27 5.49
C PHE A 546 0.05 -49.69 6.87
N GLY A 547 -0.34 -50.87 7.35
CA GLY A 547 0.01 -51.31 8.71
C GLY A 547 -0.53 -50.32 9.75
N SER A 548 0.36 -49.63 10.47
CA SER A 548 0.01 -48.64 11.50
C SER A 548 0.11 -47.17 11.03
N SER A 549 0.42 -46.95 9.76
CA SER A 549 0.80 -45.61 9.25
C SER A 549 -0.39 -44.71 8.89
N PHE A 550 -1.61 -45.24 8.84
CA PHE A 550 -2.82 -44.46 8.56
C PHE A 550 -3.84 -44.57 9.70
N VAL A 551 -3.84 -43.57 10.58
CA VAL A 551 -4.80 -43.41 11.68
C VAL A 551 -5.39 -42.02 11.61
N ILE A 552 -6.71 -41.91 11.70
CA ILE A 552 -7.47 -40.67 11.66
C ILE A 552 -8.05 -40.43 13.05
N ASN A 553 -7.84 -39.24 13.62
CA ASN A 553 -8.46 -38.87 14.88
C ASN A 553 -9.90 -38.34 14.64
N PRO A 554 -10.81 -38.48 15.62
CA PRO A 554 -12.14 -37.90 15.54
C PRO A 554 -12.05 -36.39 15.26
N GLY A 555 -12.87 -35.90 14.33
CA GLY A 555 -12.93 -34.46 14.02
C GLY A 555 -11.83 -33.97 13.07
N GLU A 556 -10.79 -34.76 12.79
CA GLU A 556 -9.75 -34.45 11.82
C GLU A 556 -10.07 -35.00 10.42
N THR A 557 -9.63 -34.29 9.38
CA THR A 557 -9.68 -34.74 7.99
C THR A 557 -8.28 -35.12 7.52
N ALA A 558 -8.08 -36.39 7.18
CA ALA A 558 -6.86 -36.88 6.55
C ALA A 558 -6.95 -36.75 5.02
N LYS A 559 -5.89 -36.25 4.39
CA LYS A 559 -5.78 -36.13 2.93
C LYS A 559 -5.03 -37.32 2.36
N VAL A 560 -5.67 -38.07 1.47
CA VAL A 560 -5.09 -39.17 0.72
C VAL A 560 -4.79 -38.71 -0.70
N GLU A 561 -3.53 -38.68 -1.08
CA GLU A 561 -3.07 -38.29 -2.41
C GLU A 561 -2.53 -39.50 -3.18
N ILE A 562 -2.89 -39.60 -4.47
CA ILE A 562 -2.42 -40.67 -5.36
C ILE A 562 -1.47 -40.07 -6.39
N TYR A 563 -0.27 -40.63 -6.46
CA TYR A 563 0.75 -40.27 -7.44
C TYR A 563 1.05 -41.46 -8.36
N ALA A 564 1.40 -41.20 -9.62
CA ALA A 564 1.93 -42.21 -10.55
C ALA A 564 2.71 -41.53 -11.68
N ASP A 565 3.38 -42.32 -12.53
CA ASP A 565 3.97 -41.82 -13.76
C ASP A 565 2.93 -41.84 -14.89
N THR A 566 2.98 -40.88 -15.82
CA THR A 566 2.12 -40.86 -17.02
C THR A 566 2.70 -41.78 -18.11
N LYS A 567 3.02 -43.01 -17.70
CA LYS A 567 3.53 -44.14 -18.49
C LYS A 567 2.68 -45.37 -18.18
N THR A 568 2.48 -46.24 -19.16
CA THR A 568 1.83 -47.54 -18.93
C THR A 568 2.66 -48.39 -17.97
N THR A 569 2.07 -49.45 -17.39
CA THR A 569 2.76 -50.44 -16.53
C THR A 569 3.99 -51.13 -17.17
N THR A 570 4.26 -50.89 -18.46
CA THR A 570 5.46 -51.39 -19.17
C THR A 570 6.51 -50.30 -19.42
N GLY A 571 6.30 -49.08 -18.91
CA GLY A 571 7.19 -47.93 -19.05
C GLY A 571 7.03 -47.14 -20.35
N THR A 572 5.97 -47.37 -21.13
CA THR A 572 5.70 -46.62 -22.38
C THR A 572 4.93 -45.33 -22.07
N ASN A 573 5.35 -44.18 -22.60
CA ASN A 573 4.65 -42.91 -22.41
C ASN A 573 3.19 -42.97 -22.90
N LEU A 574 2.27 -42.39 -22.13
CA LEU A 574 0.86 -42.29 -22.53
C LEU A 574 0.67 -41.38 -23.75
N LEU A 575 -0.33 -41.69 -24.57
CA LEU A 575 -0.65 -40.91 -25.78
C LEU A 575 -1.20 -39.51 -25.42
N ALA A 576 -0.82 -38.51 -26.22
CA ALA A 576 -1.38 -37.17 -26.11
C ALA A 576 -2.89 -37.17 -26.37
N ASN A 577 -3.61 -36.31 -25.65
CA ASN A 577 -5.06 -36.21 -25.55
C ASN A 577 -5.77 -37.40 -24.90
N GLY A 578 -5.02 -38.40 -24.40
CA GLY A 578 -5.56 -39.41 -23.49
C GLY A 578 -5.97 -38.80 -22.16
N THR A 579 -6.83 -39.47 -21.39
CA THR A 579 -7.25 -39.00 -20.07
C THR A 579 -6.95 -40.02 -18.99
N ILE A 580 -6.67 -39.54 -17.78
CA ILE A 580 -6.40 -40.33 -16.58
C ILE A 580 -7.46 -39.97 -15.53
N GLN A 581 -8.05 -40.96 -14.89
CA GLN A 581 -8.92 -40.77 -13.74
C GLN A 581 -8.64 -41.83 -12.67
N VAL A 582 -8.25 -41.41 -11.47
CA VAL A 582 -7.95 -42.32 -10.35
C VAL A 582 -9.19 -42.58 -9.50
N ARG A 583 -9.40 -43.84 -9.11
CA ARG A 583 -10.51 -44.35 -8.30
C ARG A 583 -10.06 -45.07 -7.03
N LEU A 584 -10.92 -45.03 -6.01
CA LEU A 584 -10.78 -45.83 -4.80
C LEU A 584 -11.89 -46.88 -4.78
N GLY A 585 -11.51 -48.16 -4.71
CA GLY A 585 -12.42 -49.30 -4.63
C GLY A 585 -13.08 -49.43 -3.25
N VAL A 586 -14.12 -50.26 -3.17
CA VAL A 586 -14.82 -50.55 -1.90
C VAL A 586 -13.88 -51.32 -0.97
N GLY A 587 -13.66 -50.79 0.23
CA GLY A 587 -12.89 -51.49 1.25
C GLY A 587 -13.62 -52.74 1.78
N SER A 588 -12.88 -53.72 2.29
CA SER A 588 -13.43 -54.92 2.94
C SER A 588 -12.87 -55.09 4.34
N SER A 589 -13.66 -54.72 5.36
CA SER A 589 -13.26 -54.71 6.78
C SER A 589 -11.89 -54.06 7.02
N ASN A 590 -11.55 -53.07 6.21
CA ASN A 590 -10.21 -52.49 6.10
C ASN A 590 -10.00 -51.29 7.03
N ALA A 591 -11.01 -50.87 7.78
CA ALA A 591 -10.89 -49.89 8.85
C ALA A 591 -11.30 -50.49 10.20
N GLN A 592 -10.63 -50.07 11.28
CA GLN A 592 -10.93 -50.52 12.63
C GLN A 592 -10.96 -49.34 13.62
N GLY A 593 -12.01 -49.30 14.45
CA GLY A 593 -12.10 -48.40 15.59
C GLY A 593 -11.10 -48.77 16.68
N MET A 594 -10.29 -47.82 17.15
CA MET A 594 -9.24 -48.10 18.12
C MET A 594 -9.76 -48.30 19.55
N SER A 595 -10.97 -47.83 19.86
CA SER A 595 -11.61 -48.02 21.17
C SER A 595 -12.66 -49.13 21.13
N SER A 596 -13.51 -49.15 20.10
CA SER A 596 -14.59 -50.15 19.97
C SER A 596 -14.11 -51.49 19.42
N LEU A 597 -12.96 -51.51 18.74
CA LEU A 597 -12.40 -52.64 17.97
C LEU A 597 -13.30 -53.14 16.83
N GLN A 598 -14.41 -52.45 16.54
CA GLN A 598 -15.31 -52.78 15.43
C GLN A 598 -14.65 -52.44 14.10
N THR A 599 -14.91 -53.26 13.09
CA THR A 599 -14.39 -53.05 11.73
C THR A 599 -15.45 -52.46 10.80
N SER A 600 -15.03 -51.65 9.83
CA SER A 600 -15.87 -51.09 8.77
C SER A 600 -15.18 -51.13 7.41
N ASN A 601 -15.97 -50.94 6.34
CA ASN A 601 -15.48 -50.79 4.97
C ASN A 601 -15.22 -49.32 4.68
N VAL A 602 -14.03 -48.96 4.21
CA VAL A 602 -13.66 -47.57 3.89
C VAL A 602 -12.85 -47.53 2.59
N PRO A 603 -13.33 -46.90 1.50
CA PRO A 603 -14.67 -46.37 1.31
C PRO A 603 -15.78 -47.43 1.47
N THR A 604 -16.97 -46.99 1.88
CA THR A 604 -18.16 -47.86 2.08
C THR A 604 -18.84 -48.26 0.77
N ALA A 605 -18.62 -47.50 -0.30
CA ALA A 605 -19.13 -47.73 -1.64
C ALA A 605 -18.08 -47.32 -2.68
N ASP A 606 -18.18 -47.89 -3.88
CA ASP A 606 -17.30 -47.56 -4.98
C ASP A 606 -17.57 -46.09 -5.35
N LEU A 607 -16.51 -45.29 -5.45
CA LEU A 607 -16.61 -43.93 -5.93
C LEU A 607 -16.74 -43.98 -7.46
N THR A 608 -17.93 -44.38 -7.91
CA THR A 608 -18.28 -44.61 -9.33
C THR A 608 -18.00 -43.42 -10.26
N ILE A 609 -17.74 -42.23 -9.70
CA ILE A 609 -17.05 -41.11 -10.35
C ILE A 609 -15.97 -40.60 -9.40
N ALA A 610 -14.73 -41.01 -9.65
CA ALA A 610 -13.64 -40.75 -8.73
C ALA A 610 -12.94 -39.40 -8.99
N GLY A 611 -11.61 -39.30 -8.77
CA GLY A 611 -10.85 -38.05 -8.89
C GLY A 611 -11.13 -37.27 -10.18
N ASN A 612 -10.69 -36.02 -10.24
CA ASN A 612 -10.85 -35.25 -11.47
C ASN A 612 -10.20 -35.96 -12.66
N THR A 613 -10.79 -35.82 -13.84
CA THR A 613 -10.18 -36.30 -15.07
C THR A 613 -9.03 -35.38 -15.44
N VAL A 614 -7.84 -35.95 -15.63
CA VAL A 614 -6.61 -35.26 -16.01
C VAL A 614 -6.27 -35.61 -17.45
N THR A 615 -6.01 -34.63 -18.31
CA THR A 615 -5.68 -34.90 -19.73
C THR A 615 -4.16 -34.97 -19.92
N VAL A 616 -3.69 -35.95 -20.66
CA VAL A 616 -2.30 -36.06 -21.09
C VAL A 616 -2.08 -35.16 -22.31
N LYS A 617 -1.06 -34.32 -22.32
CA LYS A 617 -0.65 -33.52 -23.49
C LYS A 617 0.81 -33.74 -23.85
N SER A 618 1.14 -33.55 -25.12
CA SER A 618 2.52 -33.49 -25.60
C SER A 618 3.05 -32.05 -25.52
N ALA A 619 4.38 -31.90 -25.52
CA ALA A 619 4.99 -30.60 -25.73
C ALA A 619 4.53 -30.00 -27.07
N THR A 620 4.27 -28.69 -27.08
CA THR A 620 3.88 -27.94 -28.27
C THR A 620 4.63 -26.62 -28.31
N ALA A 621 4.77 -26.08 -29.52
CA ALA A 621 5.32 -24.75 -29.76
C ALA A 621 4.42 -24.00 -30.74
N THR A 622 4.25 -22.70 -30.51
CA THR A 622 3.66 -21.79 -31.49
C THR A 622 4.64 -20.69 -31.82
N VAL A 623 4.59 -20.21 -33.06
CA VAL A 623 5.43 -19.10 -33.53
C VAL A 623 4.54 -18.04 -34.13
N THR A 624 4.75 -16.78 -33.75
CA THR A 624 3.97 -15.64 -34.23
C THR A 624 4.86 -14.44 -34.53
N LYS A 625 4.45 -13.56 -35.44
CA LYS A 625 5.14 -12.29 -35.69
C LYS A 625 5.12 -11.42 -34.43
N SER A 626 6.25 -10.83 -34.07
CA SER A 626 6.34 -9.89 -32.94
C SER A 626 5.67 -8.56 -33.30
N THR A 627 4.62 -8.17 -32.58
CA THR A 627 3.88 -6.93 -32.84
C THR A 627 4.59 -5.69 -32.30
N GLY A 628 5.53 -5.85 -31.36
CA GLY A 628 6.37 -4.77 -30.84
C GLY A 628 7.40 -4.25 -31.85
N TYR A 629 7.60 -4.96 -32.97
CA TYR A 629 8.40 -4.48 -34.08
C TYR A 629 7.53 -4.20 -35.31
N GLY A 630 7.42 -2.91 -35.66
CA GLY A 630 6.68 -2.43 -36.82
C GLY A 630 7.42 -2.57 -38.14
N ASN A 631 6.72 -2.29 -39.24
CA ASN A 631 7.33 -2.13 -40.56
C ASN A 631 8.18 -0.85 -40.59
N GLN A 632 9.29 -0.85 -41.32
CA GLN A 632 10.22 0.29 -41.38
C GLN A 632 10.73 0.51 -42.80
N THR A 633 11.23 1.71 -43.09
CA THR A 633 11.96 2.03 -44.32
C THR A 633 13.41 2.32 -43.95
N ARG A 634 14.36 1.69 -44.66
CA ARG A 634 15.80 1.82 -44.40
C ARG A 634 16.59 1.88 -45.71
N PRO A 635 17.71 2.59 -45.77
CA PRO A 635 18.50 2.67 -46.99
C PRO A 635 19.19 1.36 -47.34
N ALA A 636 19.48 1.18 -48.63
CA ALA A 636 20.47 0.19 -49.06
C ALA A 636 21.82 0.50 -48.40
N GLY A 637 22.60 -0.51 -48.01
CA GLY A 637 23.89 -0.32 -47.34
C GLY A 637 23.83 -0.28 -45.80
N THR A 638 22.65 -0.34 -45.18
CA THR A 638 22.52 -0.43 -43.72
C THR A 638 23.08 -1.74 -43.19
N ASN A 639 24.09 -1.65 -42.31
CA ASN A 639 24.65 -2.81 -41.62
C ASN A 639 23.85 -3.14 -40.35
N ASN A 640 23.83 -4.42 -39.97
CA ASN A 640 23.20 -4.92 -38.76
C ASN A 640 21.74 -4.48 -38.59
N LEU A 641 20.98 -4.42 -39.70
CA LEU A 641 19.58 -4.04 -39.69
C LEU A 641 18.74 -5.18 -39.11
N ARG A 642 17.83 -4.88 -38.18
CA ARG A 642 16.80 -5.84 -37.78
C ARG A 642 15.80 -6.01 -38.92
N VAL A 643 15.82 -7.14 -39.59
CA VAL A 643 14.98 -7.38 -40.76
C VAL A 643 13.69 -8.15 -40.44
N GLY A 644 13.55 -8.66 -39.22
CA GLY A 644 12.33 -9.31 -38.75
C GLY A 644 12.39 -9.64 -37.25
N SER A 645 11.25 -9.96 -36.66
CA SER A 645 11.11 -10.35 -35.24
C SER A 645 9.88 -11.23 -35.05
N PHE A 646 10.04 -12.34 -34.34
CA PHE A 646 8.99 -13.31 -34.01
C PHE A 646 9.08 -13.80 -32.57
N VAL A 647 7.97 -14.33 -32.06
CA VAL A 647 7.84 -14.87 -30.71
C VAL A 647 7.58 -16.36 -30.81
N ILE A 648 8.35 -17.14 -30.05
CA ILE A 648 8.12 -18.57 -29.85
C ILE A 648 7.46 -18.74 -28.48
N SER A 649 6.36 -19.49 -28.41
CA SER A 649 5.66 -19.79 -27.15
C SER A 649 5.62 -21.30 -26.91
N ALA A 650 6.02 -21.73 -25.72
CA ALA A 650 5.89 -23.11 -25.29
C ALA A 650 4.47 -23.41 -24.80
N GLY A 651 4.04 -24.66 -24.95
CA GLY A 651 2.73 -25.13 -24.45
C GLY A 651 2.60 -25.04 -22.93
N SER A 652 1.37 -25.21 -22.45
CA SER A 652 1.02 -25.09 -21.03
C SER A 652 1.28 -26.35 -20.20
N THR A 653 1.99 -27.35 -20.72
CA THR A 653 2.18 -28.66 -20.05
C THR A 653 3.62 -29.15 -20.03
N ASP A 654 4.48 -28.61 -20.90
CA ASP A 654 5.91 -28.93 -20.94
C ASP A 654 6.67 -27.70 -21.45
N GLY A 655 7.90 -27.53 -21.00
CA GLY A 655 8.83 -26.58 -21.59
C GLY A 655 9.33 -27.06 -22.96
N LEU A 656 10.06 -26.20 -23.66
CA LEU A 656 10.60 -26.46 -24.99
C LEU A 656 12.12 -26.23 -25.00
N ASP A 657 12.89 -27.22 -25.41
CA ASP A 657 14.30 -27.07 -25.79
C ASP A 657 14.38 -26.91 -27.31
N VAL A 658 14.80 -25.75 -27.77
CA VAL A 658 14.85 -25.39 -29.19
C VAL A 658 16.23 -25.70 -29.75
N ASN A 659 16.27 -26.51 -30.81
CA ASN A 659 17.50 -27.01 -31.45
C ASN A 659 17.78 -26.36 -32.81
N THR A 660 16.71 -26.08 -33.58
CA THR A 660 16.83 -25.51 -34.93
C THR A 660 15.76 -24.46 -35.15
N LEU A 661 16.15 -23.36 -35.80
CA LEU A 661 15.25 -22.35 -36.36
C LEU A 661 15.61 -22.12 -37.83
N ALA A 662 14.62 -21.92 -38.70
CA ALA A 662 14.87 -21.58 -40.09
C ALA A 662 14.15 -20.30 -40.52
N ILE A 663 14.87 -19.48 -41.30
CA ILE A 663 14.36 -18.27 -41.96
C ILE A 663 14.38 -18.51 -43.47
N GLU A 664 13.22 -18.33 -44.09
CA GLU A 664 13.02 -18.35 -45.53
C GLU A 664 13.05 -16.92 -46.09
N LEU A 665 13.67 -16.78 -47.26
CA LEU A 665 13.80 -15.54 -48.02
C LEU A 665 13.46 -15.85 -49.49
N SER A 666 12.90 -14.90 -50.24
CA SER A 666 12.88 -15.00 -51.69
C SER A 666 14.28 -14.92 -52.28
N SER A 667 14.43 -15.30 -53.55
CA SER A 667 15.71 -15.19 -54.25
C SER A 667 16.21 -13.74 -54.36
N ALA A 668 15.30 -12.76 -54.41
CA ALA A 668 15.66 -11.35 -54.45
C ALA A 668 16.16 -10.85 -53.08
N GLU A 669 15.44 -11.21 -52.00
CA GLU A 669 15.81 -10.85 -50.63
C GLU A 669 17.14 -11.47 -50.22
N ALA A 670 17.37 -12.74 -50.54
CA ALA A 670 18.64 -13.41 -50.23
C ALA A 670 19.83 -12.78 -50.98
N ALA A 671 19.61 -12.28 -52.20
CA ALA A 671 20.65 -11.63 -53.00
C ALA A 671 20.96 -10.19 -52.52
N SER A 672 20.04 -9.53 -51.82
CA SER A 672 20.18 -8.13 -51.38
C SER A 672 20.82 -7.97 -50.00
N ILE A 673 21.11 -9.07 -49.29
CA ILE A 673 21.70 -9.04 -47.95
C ILE A 673 22.96 -9.91 -47.81
N THR A 674 23.75 -9.65 -46.77
CA THR A 674 24.81 -10.52 -46.28
C THR A 674 24.70 -10.68 -44.76
N ASN A 675 25.46 -11.63 -44.18
CA ASN A 675 25.57 -11.80 -42.72
C ASN A 675 24.23 -11.95 -41.96
N LEU A 676 23.31 -12.79 -42.46
CA LEU A 676 22.05 -13.09 -41.77
C LEU A 676 22.31 -13.80 -40.44
N LYS A 677 21.76 -13.30 -39.33
CA LYS A 677 21.91 -13.85 -37.98
C LYS A 677 20.62 -13.75 -37.18
N LEU A 678 20.51 -14.58 -36.15
CA LEU A 678 19.44 -14.53 -35.16
C LEU A 678 19.98 -13.97 -33.86
N SER A 679 19.15 -13.25 -33.11
CA SER A 679 19.49 -12.70 -31.80
C SER A 679 18.28 -12.80 -30.87
N SER A 680 18.53 -12.87 -29.57
CA SER A 680 17.52 -12.76 -28.52
C SER A 680 18.14 -12.07 -27.32
N ASP A 681 17.46 -11.05 -26.80
CA ASP A 681 17.94 -10.20 -25.69
C ASP A 681 19.35 -9.62 -25.94
N GLY A 682 19.62 -9.21 -27.18
CA GLY A 682 20.92 -8.67 -27.61
C GLY A 682 22.03 -9.73 -27.81
N ASN A 683 21.76 -10.99 -27.51
CA ASN A 683 22.72 -12.09 -27.67
C ASN A 683 22.47 -12.88 -28.95
N GLN A 684 23.51 -13.07 -29.75
CA GLN A 684 23.42 -13.85 -30.99
C GLN A 684 23.09 -15.32 -30.71
N LEU A 685 22.20 -15.88 -31.53
CA LEU A 685 21.82 -17.29 -31.53
C LEU A 685 22.37 -17.99 -32.79
N GLY A 686 23.15 -19.04 -32.58
CA GLY A 686 23.78 -19.79 -33.66
C GLY A 686 24.83 -18.99 -34.44
N GLN A 687 25.26 -19.55 -35.57
CA GLN A 687 26.29 -18.94 -36.42
C GLN A 687 25.69 -18.05 -37.51
N THR A 688 26.35 -16.91 -37.77
CA THR A 688 26.02 -16.01 -38.87
C THR A 688 26.13 -16.71 -40.23
N LYS A 689 25.16 -16.47 -41.11
CA LYS A 689 25.19 -16.89 -42.51
C LYS A 689 25.77 -15.76 -43.36
N GLY A 690 27.05 -15.84 -43.67
CA GLY A 690 27.74 -14.82 -44.48
C GLY A 690 27.13 -14.64 -45.87
N SER A 691 26.63 -15.72 -46.48
CA SER A 691 25.91 -15.72 -47.76
C SER A 691 24.54 -16.39 -47.57
N PRO A 692 23.49 -15.61 -47.27
CA PRO A 692 22.13 -16.12 -47.12
C PRO A 692 21.61 -16.77 -48.41
N SER A 693 20.79 -17.81 -48.27
CA SER A 693 20.08 -18.49 -49.37
C SER A 693 18.56 -18.33 -49.21
N THR A 694 17.76 -18.98 -50.06
CA THR A 694 16.30 -18.95 -49.90
C THR A 694 15.82 -19.69 -48.66
N SER A 695 16.55 -20.69 -48.17
CA SER A 695 16.30 -21.35 -46.88
C SER A 695 17.54 -21.28 -46.00
N ASN A 696 17.40 -20.79 -44.77
CA ASN A 696 18.51 -20.54 -43.86
C ASN A 696 18.25 -21.19 -42.50
N SER A 697 18.79 -22.39 -42.28
CA SER A 697 18.68 -23.11 -41.00
C SER A 697 19.81 -22.73 -40.04
N PHE A 698 19.45 -22.46 -38.78
CA PHE A 698 20.32 -22.10 -37.67
C PHE A 698 20.23 -23.18 -36.59
N SER A 699 21.36 -23.80 -36.26
CA SER A 699 21.49 -24.61 -35.05
C SER A 699 21.57 -23.69 -33.83
N VAL A 700 20.63 -23.85 -32.92
CA VAL A 700 20.49 -23.09 -31.68
C VAL A 700 20.40 -24.05 -30.49
N ASN A 701 20.57 -23.55 -29.28
CA ASN A 701 20.40 -24.35 -28.07
C ASN A 701 19.95 -23.44 -26.94
N PHE A 702 18.64 -23.39 -26.70
CA PHE A 702 18.06 -22.67 -25.58
C PHE A 702 16.71 -23.27 -25.19
N SER A 703 16.33 -23.01 -23.95
CA SER A 703 15.10 -23.52 -23.34
C SER A 703 14.07 -22.39 -23.17
N ILE A 704 12.79 -22.71 -23.38
CA ILE A 704 11.64 -21.88 -23.04
C ILE A 704 10.83 -22.67 -21.99
N PRO A 705 10.66 -22.15 -20.76
CA PRO A 705 9.88 -22.88 -19.74
C PRO A 705 8.42 -23.06 -20.16
N GLN A 706 7.71 -23.98 -19.51
CA GLN A 706 6.27 -24.19 -19.69
C GLN A 706 5.50 -22.85 -19.60
N SER A 707 4.56 -22.62 -20.52
CA SER A 707 3.83 -21.34 -20.66
C SER A 707 4.72 -20.10 -20.87
N GLY A 708 6.01 -20.29 -21.13
CA GLY A 708 6.97 -19.24 -21.41
C GLY A 708 6.99 -18.84 -22.87
N THR A 709 7.59 -17.68 -23.14
CA THR A 709 7.79 -17.17 -24.50
C THR A 709 9.22 -16.67 -24.68
N LYS A 710 9.70 -16.61 -25.92
CA LYS A 710 10.98 -16.00 -26.26
C LYS A 710 10.89 -15.23 -27.57
N VAL A 711 11.38 -13.99 -27.56
CA VAL A 711 11.45 -13.14 -28.75
C VAL A 711 12.76 -13.40 -29.47
N ILE A 712 12.67 -13.65 -30.78
CA ILE A 712 13.81 -13.85 -31.67
C ILE A 712 13.79 -12.75 -32.72
N ASP A 713 14.88 -12.01 -32.81
CA ASP A 713 15.11 -10.99 -33.80
C ASP A 713 16.03 -11.52 -34.91
N VAL A 714 15.71 -11.16 -36.15
CA VAL A 714 16.46 -11.50 -37.36
C VAL A 714 17.23 -10.27 -37.80
N TYR A 715 18.54 -10.38 -37.97
CA TYR A 715 19.42 -9.28 -38.38
C TYR A 715 20.17 -9.63 -39.67
N ALA A 716 20.43 -8.65 -40.51
CA ALA A 716 21.26 -8.80 -41.71
C ALA A 716 21.93 -7.47 -42.10
N ASP A 717 22.99 -7.54 -42.91
CA ASP A 717 23.59 -6.38 -43.56
C ASP A 717 22.96 -6.20 -44.95
N VAL A 718 22.28 -5.09 -45.19
CA VAL A 718 21.71 -4.75 -46.50
C VAL A 718 22.84 -4.29 -47.40
N ARG A 719 22.96 -4.87 -48.59
CA ARG A 719 23.99 -4.46 -49.54
C ARG A 719 23.72 -3.04 -50.05
N SER A 720 24.78 -2.28 -50.34
CA SER A 720 24.67 -0.92 -50.90
C SER A 720 24.10 -0.88 -52.33
N ASP A 721 24.08 -2.02 -53.03
CA ASP A 721 23.52 -2.19 -54.38
C ASP A 721 22.13 -2.86 -54.37
N ALA A 722 21.48 -2.96 -53.19
CA ALA A 722 20.12 -3.50 -53.09
C ALA A 722 19.09 -2.60 -53.80
N ASP A 723 18.16 -3.22 -54.54
CA ASP A 723 17.07 -2.51 -55.20
C ASP A 723 16.07 -1.93 -54.20
N ASN A 724 15.45 -0.79 -54.55
CA ASN A 724 14.39 -0.20 -53.75
C ASN A 724 13.11 -1.05 -53.81
N GLY A 725 12.45 -1.26 -52.67
CA GLY A 725 11.19 -1.98 -52.59
C GLY A 725 10.97 -2.69 -51.25
N PRO A 726 9.82 -3.38 -51.11
CA PRO A 726 9.55 -4.19 -49.92
C PRO A 726 10.48 -5.41 -49.86
N TRP A 727 10.93 -5.71 -48.64
CA TRP A 727 11.79 -6.82 -48.27
C TRP A 727 11.14 -7.52 -47.07
N ILE A 728 10.91 -8.83 -47.17
CA ILE A 728 10.17 -9.60 -46.17
C ILE A 728 10.88 -10.92 -45.90
N ALA A 729 11.14 -11.21 -44.62
CA ALA A 729 11.56 -12.54 -44.19
C ALA A 729 10.36 -13.36 -43.70
N GLU A 730 10.45 -14.68 -43.84
CA GLU A 730 9.49 -15.61 -43.24
C GLU A 730 10.21 -16.55 -42.27
N PHE A 731 9.64 -16.78 -41.10
CA PHE A 731 9.99 -17.95 -40.31
C PHE A 731 9.40 -19.19 -40.99
N SER A 732 10.16 -20.28 -41.12
CA SER A 732 9.73 -21.49 -41.84
C SER A 732 9.81 -22.78 -41.03
N GLU A 733 10.73 -22.87 -40.06
CA GLU A 733 10.92 -24.11 -39.30
C GLU A 733 11.38 -23.86 -37.87
N LEU A 734 10.82 -24.62 -36.92
CA LEU A 734 11.37 -24.87 -35.60
C LEU A 734 11.42 -26.38 -35.36
N THR A 735 12.56 -26.87 -34.86
CA THR A 735 12.64 -28.23 -34.28
C THR A 735 13.22 -28.16 -32.89
N GLY A 736 12.65 -28.94 -31.98
CA GLY A 736 13.09 -29.01 -30.60
C GLY A 736 12.57 -30.26 -29.90
N ASN A 737 12.73 -30.29 -28.59
CA ASN A 737 12.21 -31.35 -27.73
C ASN A 737 11.43 -30.74 -26.57
N GLY A 738 10.42 -31.45 -26.08
CA GLY A 738 9.85 -31.15 -24.76
C GLY A 738 10.90 -31.35 -23.67
N GLN A 739 11.02 -30.42 -22.72
CA GLN A 739 12.04 -30.45 -21.66
C GLN A 739 11.87 -31.67 -20.74
N ASP A 740 10.64 -31.93 -20.31
CA ASP A 740 10.34 -33.03 -19.39
C ASP A 740 10.09 -34.34 -20.16
N THR A 741 9.48 -34.23 -21.35
CA THR A 741 9.00 -35.40 -22.09
C THR A 741 10.02 -35.97 -23.07
N GLY A 742 11.00 -35.17 -23.50
CA GLY A 742 11.94 -35.50 -24.57
C GLY A 742 11.29 -35.66 -25.96
N THR A 743 9.98 -35.45 -26.07
CA THR A 743 9.23 -35.65 -27.32
C THR A 743 9.63 -34.60 -28.36
N VAL A 744 9.77 -35.02 -29.62
CA VAL A 744 10.13 -34.09 -30.69
C VAL A 744 8.98 -33.12 -30.95
N VAL A 745 9.29 -31.82 -30.95
CA VAL A 745 8.38 -30.74 -31.31
C VAL A 745 8.86 -30.13 -32.62
N SER A 746 7.97 -30.03 -33.61
CA SER A 746 8.27 -29.42 -34.91
C SER A 746 7.16 -28.45 -35.32
N VAL A 747 7.55 -27.25 -35.75
CA VAL A 747 6.65 -26.26 -36.37
C VAL A 747 7.16 -26.00 -37.78
N THR A 748 6.31 -26.20 -38.78
CA THR A 748 6.66 -26.04 -40.21
C THR A 748 5.72 -25.09 -40.95
N SER A 749 4.94 -24.28 -40.22
CA SER A 749 4.04 -23.29 -40.79
C SER A 749 4.77 -21.97 -40.99
N ASN A 750 4.74 -21.43 -42.20
CA ASN A 750 5.38 -20.15 -42.50
C ASN A 750 4.71 -19.00 -41.74
N VAL A 751 5.52 -18.13 -41.15
CA VAL A 751 5.08 -16.90 -40.48
C VAL A 751 5.77 -15.72 -41.15
N VAL A 752 4.98 -14.92 -41.86
CA VAL A 752 5.44 -13.66 -42.48
C VAL A 752 5.83 -12.67 -41.39
N LEU A 753 7.06 -12.16 -41.45
CA LEU A 753 7.58 -11.21 -40.46
C LEU A 753 7.25 -9.75 -40.85
N GLN A 754 8.09 -8.79 -40.46
CA GLN A 754 7.93 -7.37 -40.75
C GLN A 754 8.26 -7.09 -42.22
N THR A 755 7.57 -6.10 -42.79
CA THR A 755 7.94 -5.55 -44.10
C THR A 755 8.96 -4.44 -43.87
N ILE A 756 10.18 -4.67 -44.34
CA ILE A 756 11.23 -3.66 -44.40
C ILE A 756 11.27 -3.10 -45.81
N THR A 757 11.11 -1.79 -45.98
CA THR A 757 11.20 -1.17 -47.30
C THR A 757 12.62 -0.66 -47.50
N ILE A 758 13.34 -1.21 -48.48
CA ILE A 758 14.62 -0.65 -48.91
C ILE A 758 14.31 0.62 -49.72
N GLY A 759 14.80 1.76 -49.25
CA GLY A 759 14.54 3.08 -49.80
C GLY A 759 15.74 4.01 -49.69
N SER A 760 15.50 5.32 -49.61
CA SER A 760 16.56 6.31 -49.38
C SER A 760 16.34 7.06 -48.07
N GLY A 761 17.43 7.39 -47.37
CA GLY A 761 17.41 8.39 -46.30
C GLY A 761 17.21 9.80 -46.85
N SER A 762 16.66 10.70 -46.05
CA SER A 762 16.62 12.13 -46.36
C SER A 762 16.95 12.97 -45.14
N LEU A 763 17.59 14.12 -45.36
CA LEU A 763 17.89 15.10 -44.34
C LEU A 763 17.26 16.45 -44.72
N ALA A 764 16.51 17.03 -43.79
CA ALA A 764 15.92 18.35 -43.93
C ALA A 764 16.45 19.29 -42.85
N VAL A 765 16.43 20.59 -43.14
CA VAL A 765 16.72 21.63 -42.15
C VAL A 765 15.58 22.63 -42.08
N ALA A 766 15.30 23.10 -40.88
CA ALA A 766 14.38 24.18 -40.60
C ALA A 766 14.98 25.14 -39.56
N LYS A 767 14.36 26.29 -39.38
CA LYS A 767 14.63 27.15 -38.23
C LYS A 767 14.23 26.39 -36.96
N GLY A 768 15.09 26.42 -35.95
CA GLY A 768 14.87 25.69 -34.71
C GLY A 768 13.79 26.31 -33.84
N ALA A 769 13.13 25.50 -33.01
CA ALA A 769 12.11 25.98 -32.08
C ALA A 769 12.70 26.84 -30.95
N GLY A 770 13.99 26.70 -30.65
CA GLY A 770 14.73 27.48 -29.67
C GLY A 770 15.48 28.69 -30.26
N ASP A 771 15.14 29.12 -31.48
CA ASP A 771 15.71 30.32 -32.10
C ASP A 771 15.40 31.58 -31.26
N PRO A 772 16.38 32.44 -30.97
CA PRO A 772 16.19 33.54 -30.02
C PRO A 772 15.48 34.74 -30.65
N ASN A 773 14.77 35.52 -29.82
CA ASN A 773 14.16 36.79 -30.20
C ASN A 773 15.22 37.88 -30.47
N SER A 774 14.80 38.98 -31.09
CA SER A 774 15.66 40.17 -31.28
C SER A 774 16.00 40.81 -29.93
N GLU A 775 17.23 41.30 -29.77
CA GLU A 775 17.73 41.86 -28.51
C GLU A 775 18.79 42.96 -28.76
N ASN A 776 18.89 43.96 -27.88
CA ASN A 776 20.09 44.80 -27.80
C ASN A 776 21.14 44.06 -26.97
N ILE A 777 22.37 43.95 -27.46
CA ILE A 777 23.48 43.32 -26.73
C ILE A 777 24.67 44.24 -26.62
N VAL A 778 25.37 44.20 -25.48
CA VAL A 778 26.61 44.96 -25.30
C VAL A 778 27.75 44.31 -26.10
N GLY A 779 28.64 45.11 -26.66
CA GLY A 779 29.87 44.61 -27.31
C GLY A 779 30.83 43.95 -26.31
N GLY A 780 31.64 42.98 -26.77
CA GLY A 780 32.65 42.31 -25.97
C GLY A 780 32.17 41.09 -25.17
N ILE A 781 31.00 40.53 -25.50
CA ILE A 781 30.41 39.36 -24.84
C ILE A 781 30.68 38.10 -25.66
N ASN A 782 31.00 36.99 -24.98
CA ASN A 782 31.24 35.69 -25.62
C ASN A 782 30.01 34.78 -25.56
N ASN A 783 29.88 33.89 -26.54
CA ASN A 783 28.85 32.85 -26.64
C ASN A 783 27.40 33.37 -26.63
N VAL A 784 27.15 34.53 -27.24
CA VAL A 784 25.78 35.04 -27.43
C VAL A 784 25.05 34.13 -28.43
N LYS A 785 23.94 33.51 -28.02
CA LYS A 785 23.10 32.70 -28.92
C LYS A 785 22.34 33.63 -29.85
N VAL A 786 22.58 33.52 -31.15
CA VAL A 786 21.98 34.40 -32.18
C VAL A 786 21.17 33.64 -33.24
N GLY A 787 21.17 32.32 -33.17
CA GLY A 787 20.32 31.48 -34.00
C GLY A 787 20.29 30.01 -33.57
N GLU A 788 19.30 29.27 -34.05
CA GLU A 788 19.20 27.82 -33.93
C GLU A 788 18.60 27.20 -35.21
N PHE A 789 19.17 26.09 -35.66
CA PHE A 789 18.70 25.33 -36.82
C PHE A 789 18.43 23.88 -36.44
N GLU A 790 17.29 23.34 -36.86
CA GLU A 790 16.88 21.96 -36.60
C GLU A 790 17.09 21.09 -37.84
N PHE A 791 17.84 20.01 -37.66
CA PHE A 791 18.11 19.00 -38.68
C PHE A 791 17.29 17.75 -38.41
N THR A 792 16.41 17.39 -39.33
CA THR A 792 15.55 16.21 -39.21
C THR A 792 15.98 15.15 -40.20
N ALA A 793 16.38 13.98 -39.69
CA ALA A 793 16.69 12.82 -40.50
C ALA A 793 15.46 11.94 -40.68
N THR A 794 15.33 11.29 -41.83
CA THR A 794 14.26 10.33 -42.11
C THR A 794 14.83 9.09 -42.76
N ASN A 795 14.41 7.92 -42.30
CA ASN A 795 14.81 6.58 -42.73
C ASN A 795 16.28 6.19 -42.53
N SER A 796 17.20 7.13 -42.26
CA SER A 796 18.63 6.87 -42.07
C SER A 796 19.23 7.83 -41.05
N ASP A 797 20.23 7.37 -40.30
CA ASP A 797 21.09 8.24 -39.51
C ASP A 797 21.94 9.11 -40.44
N PHE A 798 22.36 10.29 -39.97
CA PHE A 798 23.26 11.21 -40.65
C PHE A 798 24.36 11.76 -39.74
N ASP A 799 25.60 11.68 -40.20
CA ASP A 799 26.74 12.41 -39.67
C ASP A 799 26.86 13.77 -40.35
N LEU A 800 26.67 14.86 -39.61
CA LEU A 800 26.91 16.24 -40.06
C LEU A 800 28.40 16.56 -39.93
N GLU A 801 29.08 16.77 -41.06
CA GLU A 801 30.53 16.96 -41.14
C GLU A 801 30.95 18.39 -41.49
N GLU A 802 30.18 19.08 -42.33
CA GLU A 802 30.49 20.44 -42.81
C GLU A 802 29.23 21.29 -42.93
N MET A 803 29.34 22.57 -42.55
CA MET A 803 28.30 23.58 -42.79
C MET A 803 28.89 24.99 -42.78
N ILE A 804 28.20 25.94 -43.42
CA ILE A 804 28.55 27.36 -43.42
C ILE A 804 27.43 28.18 -42.78
N VAL A 805 27.81 29.08 -41.87
CA VAL A 805 26.93 30.12 -41.34
C VAL A 805 27.32 31.46 -41.94
N LYS A 806 26.33 32.20 -42.45
CA LYS A 806 26.44 33.54 -43.00
C LYS A 806 26.00 34.57 -41.96
N ILE A 807 26.72 35.68 -41.89
CA ILE A 807 26.37 36.90 -41.14
C ILE A 807 26.46 38.08 -42.11
N SER A 808 25.62 39.10 -41.95
CA SER A 808 25.72 40.33 -42.76
C SER A 808 27.13 40.93 -42.73
N ASN A 809 27.65 41.37 -43.87
CA ASN A 809 28.97 42.04 -43.93
C ASN A 809 29.06 43.26 -43.02
N ASN A 810 27.94 43.95 -42.78
CA ASN A 810 27.89 45.14 -41.92
C ASN A 810 28.14 44.81 -40.44
N ALA A 811 27.91 43.55 -40.02
CA ALA A 811 28.16 43.11 -38.65
C ALA A 811 29.46 42.33 -38.48
N ALA A 812 30.16 42.02 -39.59
CA ALA A 812 31.36 41.19 -39.56
C ALA A 812 32.50 41.79 -38.71
N SER A 813 32.63 43.12 -38.65
CA SER A 813 33.61 43.79 -37.78
C SER A 813 33.22 43.78 -36.30
N SER A 814 31.96 43.53 -35.98
CA SER A 814 31.43 43.45 -34.61
C SER A 814 31.39 42.02 -34.07
N VAL A 815 31.78 41.02 -34.86
CA VAL A 815 31.84 39.60 -34.47
C VAL A 815 33.27 39.09 -34.59
N SER A 816 33.84 38.61 -33.48
CA SER A 816 35.21 38.09 -33.41
C SER A 816 35.29 36.59 -33.72
N ALA A 817 34.25 35.82 -33.38
CA ALA A 817 34.15 34.41 -33.69
C ALA A 817 32.69 33.94 -33.77
N VAL A 818 32.44 32.92 -34.59
CA VAL A 818 31.18 32.16 -34.63
C VAL A 818 31.46 30.73 -34.18
N LYS A 819 30.61 30.17 -33.31
CA LYS A 819 30.68 28.79 -32.81
C LYS A 819 29.35 28.10 -33.06
N LEU A 820 29.39 26.77 -33.09
CA LEU A 820 28.21 25.91 -33.13
C LEU A 820 28.12 25.09 -31.84
N ARG A 821 26.92 24.83 -31.37
CA ARG A 821 26.66 23.87 -30.28
C ARG A 821 25.63 22.84 -30.74
N TYR A 822 25.97 21.55 -30.68
CA TYR A 822 25.19 20.45 -31.24
C TYR A 822 25.45 19.13 -30.49
N LYS A 823 24.73 18.06 -30.83
CA LYS A 823 24.89 16.71 -30.23
C LYS A 823 25.73 15.79 -31.11
N ASN A 824 26.60 14.99 -30.49
CA ASN A 824 27.33 13.91 -31.18
C ASN A 824 26.65 12.54 -31.00
N GLU A 825 27.19 11.50 -31.63
CA GLU A 825 26.66 10.12 -31.60
C GLU A 825 26.48 9.57 -30.16
N ALA A 826 27.33 9.99 -29.22
CA ALA A 826 27.21 9.61 -27.82
C ALA A 826 26.15 10.42 -27.03
N GLY A 827 25.40 11.31 -27.68
CA GLY A 827 24.40 12.20 -27.07
C GLY A 827 24.99 13.39 -26.31
N ASN A 828 26.31 13.62 -26.38
CA ASN A 828 26.99 14.70 -25.67
C ASN A 828 26.83 16.03 -26.40
N THR A 829 26.64 17.12 -25.65
CA THR A 829 26.69 18.47 -26.23
C THR A 829 28.13 18.86 -26.51
N VAL A 830 28.42 19.19 -27.76
CA VAL A 830 29.72 19.63 -28.26
C VAL A 830 29.62 21.09 -28.68
N THR A 831 30.63 21.90 -28.34
CA THR A 831 30.78 23.26 -28.88
C THR A 831 32.00 23.28 -29.81
N SER A 832 31.80 23.71 -31.05
CA SER A 832 32.88 23.79 -32.03
C SER A 832 33.89 24.89 -31.68
N PRO A 833 35.14 24.78 -32.17
CA PRO A 833 36.08 25.89 -32.12
C PRO A 833 35.53 27.13 -32.83
N GLY A 834 35.80 28.31 -32.26
CA GLY A 834 35.39 29.58 -32.86
C GLY A 834 36.00 29.81 -34.23
N GLN A 835 35.18 30.12 -35.21
CA GLN A 835 35.57 30.43 -36.58
C GLN A 835 35.56 31.94 -36.79
N VAL A 836 36.63 32.45 -37.39
CA VAL A 836 36.73 33.85 -37.81
C VAL A 836 35.95 34.04 -39.11
N LEU A 837 35.23 35.15 -39.21
CA LEU A 837 34.46 35.50 -40.39
C LEU A 837 35.37 35.85 -41.58
N THR A 838 35.06 35.29 -42.75
CA THR A 838 35.68 35.68 -44.02
C THR A 838 34.71 36.59 -44.78
N THR A 839 35.11 37.84 -45.05
CA THR A 839 34.31 38.80 -45.81
C THR A 839 34.56 38.68 -47.31
N SER A 840 33.53 38.92 -48.11
CA SER A 840 33.63 39.01 -49.57
C SER A 840 33.13 40.36 -50.05
N SER A 841 33.88 41.02 -50.94
CA SER A 841 33.45 42.28 -51.57
C SER A 841 32.39 42.10 -52.66
N THR A 842 32.07 40.86 -53.04
CA THR A 842 31.08 40.53 -54.08
C THR A 842 29.79 39.93 -53.53
N GLN A 843 29.77 39.50 -52.27
CA GLN A 843 28.59 38.95 -51.59
C GLN A 843 28.15 39.89 -50.47
N GLY A 844 26.86 39.92 -50.13
CA GLY A 844 26.32 40.76 -49.05
C GLY A 844 26.60 40.24 -47.63
N ASN A 845 27.28 39.10 -47.50
CA ASN A 845 27.52 38.40 -46.24
C ASN A 845 28.99 37.98 -46.07
N ALA A 846 29.37 37.81 -44.80
CA ALA A 846 30.58 37.17 -44.35
C ALA A 846 30.26 35.75 -43.88
N THR A 847 31.21 34.82 -44.04
CA THR A 847 30.97 33.40 -43.75
C THR A 847 31.87 32.88 -42.64
N ALA A 848 31.30 32.03 -41.79
CA ALA A 848 32.00 31.14 -40.87
C ALA A 848 31.87 29.70 -41.38
N THR A 849 32.99 29.08 -41.73
CA THR A 849 33.02 27.71 -42.29
C THR A 849 33.43 26.71 -41.22
N PHE A 850 32.60 25.69 -41.04
CA PHE A 850 32.85 24.59 -40.10
C PHE A 850 33.14 23.30 -40.88
N THR A 851 34.21 22.61 -40.50
CA THR A 851 34.62 21.32 -41.09
C THR A 851 35.00 20.35 -39.98
N ASN A 852 34.99 19.05 -40.29
CA ASN A 852 35.26 17.98 -39.33
C ASN A 852 34.32 18.03 -38.11
N LEU A 853 33.06 18.41 -38.35
CA LEU A 853 32.00 18.27 -37.37
C LEU A 853 31.73 16.78 -37.12
N ASN A 854 31.24 16.49 -35.93
CA ASN A 854 30.83 15.15 -35.49
C ASN A 854 29.38 15.18 -34.98
N GLY A 855 28.55 15.99 -35.64
CA GLY A 855 27.13 16.08 -35.31
C GLY A 855 26.43 14.81 -35.77
N PHE A 856 25.57 14.23 -34.93
CA PHE A 856 24.86 12.99 -35.26
C PHE A 856 23.37 13.21 -35.16
N ILE A 857 22.66 12.91 -36.25
CA ILE A 857 21.20 12.93 -36.30
C ILE A 857 20.73 11.49 -36.49
N GLU A 858 20.08 10.93 -35.47
CA GLU A 858 19.51 9.58 -35.53
C GLU A 858 18.35 9.53 -36.54
N ALA A 859 18.18 8.39 -37.21
CA ALA A 859 17.10 8.16 -38.16
C ALA A 859 15.75 8.45 -37.51
N ASP A 860 14.93 9.23 -38.21
CA ASP A 860 13.57 9.58 -37.78
C ASP A 860 13.52 10.51 -36.55
N GLU A 861 14.66 11.12 -36.18
CA GLU A 861 14.81 12.09 -35.08
C GLU A 861 15.26 13.47 -35.59
N THR A 862 15.27 14.47 -34.68
CA THR A 862 15.70 15.85 -34.96
C THR A 862 16.82 16.30 -34.02
N MET A 863 17.84 16.97 -34.57
CA MET A 863 18.94 17.58 -33.81
C MET A 863 18.95 19.10 -33.99
N ALA A 864 18.99 19.83 -32.87
CA ALA A 864 19.23 21.28 -32.88
C ALA A 864 20.73 21.61 -32.97
N VAL A 865 21.06 22.60 -33.79
CA VAL A 865 22.38 23.23 -33.91
C VAL A 865 22.23 24.71 -33.58
N GLU A 866 22.78 25.11 -32.43
CA GLU A 866 22.77 26.50 -32.00
C GLU A 866 23.98 27.25 -32.57
N VAL A 867 23.76 28.49 -33.00
CA VAL A 867 24.80 29.41 -33.45
C VAL A 867 25.08 30.42 -32.35
N LEU A 868 26.34 30.44 -31.92
CA LEU A 868 26.84 31.33 -30.88
C LEU A 868 27.85 32.31 -31.51
N VAL A 869 27.84 33.57 -31.10
CA VAL A 869 28.81 34.57 -31.53
C VAL A 869 29.54 35.18 -30.34
N ASP A 870 30.82 35.48 -30.55
CA ASP A 870 31.61 36.31 -29.65
C ASP A 870 31.67 37.72 -30.26
N THR A 871 31.12 38.73 -29.59
CA THR A 871 31.11 40.11 -30.09
C THR A 871 32.41 40.85 -29.77
N VAL A 872 32.80 41.77 -30.65
CA VAL A 872 33.97 42.64 -30.44
C VAL A 872 33.57 43.80 -29.53
N ASP A 873 34.49 44.19 -28.63
CA ASP A 873 34.35 45.40 -27.84
C ASP A 873 34.27 46.65 -28.74
N THR A 874 33.24 47.46 -28.55
CA THR A 874 32.96 48.66 -29.34
C THR A 874 33.97 49.79 -29.09
N ASP A 875 34.73 49.74 -28.01
CA ASP A 875 35.84 50.70 -27.75
C ASP A 875 37.12 50.36 -28.53
N VAL A 876 37.20 49.18 -29.15
CA VAL A 876 38.39 48.72 -29.89
C VAL A 876 38.14 48.76 -31.39
N ASN A 877 37.22 47.94 -31.89
CA ASN A 877 36.92 47.78 -33.33
C ASN A 877 35.44 47.44 -33.62
N GLY A 878 34.61 47.20 -32.59
CA GLY A 878 33.19 46.92 -32.78
C GLY A 878 32.41 48.18 -33.16
N ALA A 879 31.44 48.05 -34.07
CA ALA A 879 30.53 49.14 -34.41
C ALA A 879 29.24 49.02 -33.61
N SER A 880 28.91 50.04 -32.82
CA SER A 880 27.57 50.16 -32.24
C SER A 880 26.52 50.41 -33.34
N GLY A 881 25.36 49.79 -33.19
CA GLY A 881 24.29 49.73 -34.18
C GLY A 881 24.44 48.61 -35.22
N ALA A 882 25.50 47.79 -35.15
CA ALA A 882 25.65 46.64 -36.04
C ALA A 882 24.58 45.57 -35.76
N THR A 883 23.98 45.01 -36.82
CA THR A 883 22.91 44.01 -36.74
C THR A 883 23.41 42.60 -37.05
N ILE A 884 23.38 41.73 -36.05
CA ILE A 884 23.74 40.32 -36.20
C ILE A 884 22.45 39.53 -36.42
N ASN A 885 22.36 38.91 -37.60
CA ASN A 885 21.41 37.86 -37.95
C ASN A 885 22.19 36.76 -38.67
N VAL A 886 21.82 35.50 -38.45
CA VAL A 886 22.55 34.35 -38.98
C VAL A 886 21.71 33.57 -39.98
N THR A 887 22.36 33.12 -41.04
CA THR A 887 21.74 32.30 -42.08
C THR A 887 22.58 31.06 -42.33
N LEU A 888 21.96 29.89 -42.30
CA LEU A 888 22.58 28.64 -42.75
C LEU A 888 22.62 28.60 -44.29
N ASP A 889 23.80 28.33 -44.85
CA ASP A 889 23.95 28.04 -46.28
C ASP A 889 23.52 26.60 -46.57
N TYR A 890 22.49 26.43 -47.40
CA TYR A 890 21.90 25.11 -47.61
C TYR A 890 22.68 24.19 -48.55
N ASN A 891 23.56 24.72 -49.42
CA ASN A 891 24.19 23.94 -50.49
C ASN A 891 25.68 24.18 -50.73
N ASN A 892 26.23 25.28 -50.22
CA ASN A 892 27.64 25.59 -50.40
C ASN A 892 28.40 25.33 -49.09
N GLY A 893 29.33 24.37 -49.13
CA GLY A 893 30.08 23.92 -47.95
C GLY A 893 29.24 23.12 -46.95
N PHE A 894 28.11 22.54 -47.38
CA PHE A 894 27.33 21.59 -46.60
C PHE A 894 27.76 20.16 -46.93
N LYS A 895 27.96 19.34 -45.90
CA LYS A 895 28.20 17.90 -46.05
C LYS A 895 27.62 17.14 -44.87
N ALA A 896 26.72 16.21 -45.16
CA ALA A 896 26.30 15.18 -44.24
C ALA A 896 26.40 13.79 -44.91
N VAL A 897 26.71 12.75 -44.15
CA VAL A 897 26.86 11.39 -44.65
C VAL A 897 25.84 10.49 -43.98
N ASP A 898 25.06 9.76 -44.76
CA ASP A 898 24.09 8.81 -44.20
C ASP A 898 24.77 7.50 -43.72
N ALA A 899 24.04 6.66 -42.99
CA ALA A 899 24.54 5.38 -42.49
C ALA A 899 24.99 4.40 -43.60
N ALA A 900 24.58 4.63 -44.86
CA ALA A 900 25.00 3.86 -46.03
C ALA A 900 26.27 4.42 -46.70
N GLY A 901 26.81 5.55 -46.21
CA GLY A 901 27.96 6.25 -46.79
C GLY A 901 27.60 7.20 -47.94
N THR A 902 26.31 7.44 -48.19
CA THR A 902 25.84 8.39 -49.20
C THR A 902 26.03 9.81 -48.69
N GLN A 903 26.66 10.66 -49.50
CA GLN A 903 26.92 12.05 -49.13
C GLN A 903 25.81 12.96 -49.63
N SER A 904 25.25 13.76 -48.72
CA SER A 904 24.39 14.90 -48.99
C SER A 904 25.23 16.17 -49.03
N THR A 905 25.33 16.81 -50.20
CA THR A 905 26.03 18.10 -50.38
C THR A 905 25.10 19.31 -50.25
N SER A 906 23.84 19.08 -49.89
CA SER A 906 22.86 20.13 -49.60
C SER A 906 21.84 19.63 -48.60
N VAL A 907 21.25 20.54 -47.84
CA VAL A 907 20.17 20.27 -46.88
C VAL A 907 18.97 21.17 -47.20
N GLY A 908 17.99 20.62 -47.90
CA GLY A 908 16.83 21.38 -48.38
C GLY A 908 17.06 22.09 -49.73
N SER A 909 16.31 23.18 -49.96
CA SER A 909 16.23 23.85 -51.27
C SER A 909 16.55 25.35 -51.26
N ALA A 910 16.73 25.94 -50.07
CA ALA A 910 17.06 27.35 -49.88
C ALA A 910 17.75 27.57 -48.52
N ASP A 911 18.48 28.67 -48.40
CA ASP A 911 19.09 29.14 -47.15
C ASP A 911 18.02 29.34 -46.05
N VAL A 912 18.36 29.02 -44.80
CA VAL A 912 17.48 29.18 -43.63
C VAL A 912 18.05 30.25 -42.71
N SER A 913 17.27 31.28 -42.38
CA SER A 913 17.70 32.38 -41.50
C SER A 913 17.07 32.29 -40.12
N SER A 914 17.76 32.78 -39.09
CA SER A 914 17.15 33.03 -37.78
C SER A 914 16.17 34.21 -37.84
N ASP A 915 15.23 34.26 -36.91
CA ASP A 915 14.27 35.35 -36.74
C ASP A 915 14.88 36.53 -35.98
N GLY A 916 15.68 36.23 -34.95
CA GLY A 916 16.29 37.24 -34.09
C GLY A 916 17.28 38.14 -34.82
N THR A 917 17.15 39.46 -34.60
CA THR A 917 18.18 40.45 -34.96
C THR A 917 18.77 41.02 -33.69
N PHE A 918 20.09 40.87 -33.55
CA PHE A 918 20.83 41.34 -32.39
C PHE A 918 21.54 42.65 -32.71
N TYR A 919 21.22 43.70 -31.95
CA TYR A 919 21.78 45.03 -32.15
C TYR A 919 22.93 45.23 -31.18
N VAL A 920 24.16 45.31 -31.71
CA VAL A 920 25.35 45.55 -30.88
C VAL A 920 25.35 47.00 -30.40
N ARG A 921 25.47 47.22 -29.10
CA ARG A 921 25.54 48.55 -28.46
C ARG A 921 26.82 48.66 -27.63
N LYS A 922 27.31 49.88 -27.41
CA LYS A 922 28.44 50.11 -26.48
C LYS A 922 28.00 50.02 -25.02
N THR A 923 26.82 50.53 -24.72
CA THR A 923 26.14 50.41 -23.43
C THR A 923 24.64 50.50 -23.70
N ILE A 924 23.84 49.89 -22.85
CA ILE A 924 22.38 49.87 -22.95
C ILE A 924 21.85 50.48 -21.64
N PRO A 925 20.91 51.46 -21.70
CA PRO A 925 20.20 51.88 -20.49
C PRO A 925 19.27 50.79 -20.00
N THR A 926 19.14 50.68 -18.69
CA THR A 926 18.06 49.91 -18.04
C THR A 926 17.15 50.87 -17.31
N PHE A 927 15.85 50.75 -17.54
CA PHE A 927 14.83 51.49 -16.82
C PHE A 927 14.24 50.58 -15.73
N ALA A 928 13.68 51.18 -14.69
CA ALA A 928 12.95 50.45 -13.66
C ALA A 928 12.00 51.41 -12.98
N GLN A 929 10.69 51.16 -13.11
CA GLN A 929 9.68 51.89 -12.36
C GLN A 929 9.84 51.68 -10.84
N VAL A 930 9.54 52.72 -10.07
CA VAL A 930 9.51 52.70 -8.61
C VAL A 930 8.10 53.05 -8.18
N ASP A 931 7.48 52.13 -7.45
CA ASP A 931 6.10 52.31 -6.97
C ASP A 931 5.96 53.53 -6.06
N LEU A 932 4.93 54.32 -6.37
CA LEU A 932 4.52 55.46 -5.55
C LEU A 932 3.30 55.10 -4.71
N SER A 933 3.32 55.57 -3.45
CA SER A 933 2.18 55.47 -2.53
C SER A 933 1.54 56.84 -2.32
N GLY A 934 0.21 56.94 -2.42
CA GLY A 934 -0.54 58.16 -2.14
C GLY A 934 -1.51 58.53 -3.26
N ASN A 935 -2.17 59.68 -3.12
CA ASN A 935 -3.08 60.20 -4.14
C ASN A 935 -2.32 61.10 -5.14
N PRO A 936 -2.71 61.12 -6.43
CA PRO A 936 -2.13 62.00 -7.43
C PRO A 936 -2.62 63.43 -7.15
N THR A 937 -1.77 64.24 -6.54
CA THR A 937 -2.06 65.64 -6.21
C THR A 937 -0.92 66.51 -6.69
N SER A 938 -1.24 67.73 -7.15
CA SER A 938 -0.24 68.74 -7.53
C SER A 938 0.87 68.86 -6.47
N GLY A 939 2.12 68.66 -6.88
CA GLY A 939 3.30 68.72 -6.01
C GLY A 939 3.80 67.37 -5.47
N ASN A 940 3.05 66.27 -5.65
CA ASN A 940 3.55 64.91 -5.45
C ASN A 940 4.01 64.33 -6.79
N ALA A 941 4.98 63.39 -6.73
CA ALA A 941 5.36 62.62 -7.91
C ALA A 941 4.15 61.80 -8.39
N LEU A 942 3.95 61.77 -9.70
CA LEU A 942 2.92 60.99 -10.39
C LEU A 942 3.51 59.71 -10.99
N TYR A 943 4.80 59.69 -11.26
CA TYR A 943 5.56 58.52 -11.69
C TYR A 943 7.01 58.64 -11.17
N GLU A 944 7.63 57.54 -10.74
CA GLU A 944 9.04 57.51 -10.33
C GLU A 944 9.73 56.33 -11.00
N PHE A 945 10.96 56.53 -11.47
CA PHE A 945 11.73 55.49 -12.13
C PHE A 945 13.23 55.70 -11.96
N THR A 946 14.01 54.64 -12.13
CA THR A 946 15.48 54.67 -12.12
C THR A 946 16.01 54.33 -13.50
N VAL A 947 17.00 55.09 -13.96
CA VAL A 947 17.79 54.78 -15.16
C VAL A 947 19.18 54.36 -14.73
N SER A 948 19.64 53.21 -15.20
CA SER A 948 20.99 52.69 -14.98
C SER A 948 21.75 52.60 -16.29
N ALA A 949 23.06 52.86 -16.24
CA ALA A 949 23.97 52.61 -17.36
C ALA A 949 24.91 51.44 -17.03
N ASP A 950 25.20 50.59 -18.01
CA ASP A 950 26.14 49.50 -17.85
C ASP A 950 27.54 49.99 -17.42
N ALA A 951 28.36 49.09 -16.87
CA ALA A 951 29.75 49.41 -16.52
C ALA A 951 30.61 49.77 -17.75
N GLN A 952 30.20 49.32 -18.94
CA GLN A 952 30.91 49.49 -20.20
C GLN A 952 30.83 50.92 -20.76
N GLY A 953 29.84 51.72 -20.38
CA GLY A 953 29.69 53.05 -20.95
C GLY A 953 28.68 53.94 -20.25
N ARG A 954 28.82 55.25 -20.45
CA ARG A 954 27.85 56.26 -20.03
C ARG A 954 26.70 56.29 -21.02
N VAL A 955 25.48 56.44 -20.53
CA VAL A 955 24.27 56.69 -21.34
C VAL A 955 23.90 58.17 -21.26
N ASP A 956 23.54 58.74 -22.41
CA ASP A 956 22.87 60.05 -22.48
C ASP A 956 21.45 59.90 -23.05
N ILE A 957 20.46 60.56 -22.44
CA ILE A 957 19.05 60.55 -22.88
C ILE A 957 18.62 61.97 -23.24
N LYS A 958 17.91 62.10 -24.37
CA LYS A 958 17.39 63.37 -24.89
C LYS A 958 15.88 63.52 -24.75
N LYS A 959 15.11 62.47 -25.01
CA LYS A 959 13.64 62.47 -24.90
C LYS A 959 13.16 61.22 -24.18
N ILE A 960 12.15 61.36 -23.32
CA ILE A 960 11.39 60.26 -22.72
C ILE A 960 9.89 60.60 -22.88
N THR A 961 9.13 59.74 -23.55
CA THR A 961 7.67 59.89 -23.65
C THR A 961 6.95 58.99 -22.62
N PHE A 962 5.88 59.51 -22.03
CA PHE A 962 4.96 58.77 -21.16
C PHE A 962 3.56 58.72 -21.78
N ASP A 963 2.91 57.56 -21.75
CA ASP A 963 1.48 57.42 -22.04
C ASP A 963 0.69 57.62 -20.73
N VAL A 964 -0.16 58.64 -20.71
CA VAL A 964 -0.95 59.10 -19.57
C VAL A 964 -2.44 58.98 -19.88
N ILE A 965 -3.10 58.06 -19.20
CA ILE A 965 -4.52 57.79 -19.34
C ILE A 965 -5.26 58.27 -18.10
N THR A 966 -6.21 59.19 -18.26
CA THR A 966 -7.02 59.74 -17.16
C THR A 966 -8.52 59.54 -17.36
N SER A 967 -9.26 59.31 -16.28
CA SER A 967 -10.73 59.34 -16.24
C SER A 967 -11.19 60.19 -15.06
N GLY A 968 -12.10 61.14 -15.28
CA GLY A 968 -12.62 62.06 -14.24
C GLY A 968 -11.64 63.15 -13.77
N VAL A 969 -10.37 63.05 -14.18
CA VAL A 969 -9.25 63.87 -13.72
C VAL A 969 -8.60 64.58 -14.91
N THR A 970 -8.04 65.76 -14.70
CA THR A 970 -7.19 66.44 -15.69
C THR A 970 -5.83 66.75 -15.08
N ILE A 971 -4.77 66.35 -15.79
CA ILE A 971 -3.39 66.67 -15.44
C ILE A 971 -2.80 67.54 -16.56
N THR A 972 -2.23 68.69 -16.19
CA THR A 972 -1.53 69.59 -17.11
C THR A 972 -0.13 69.89 -16.59
N ASP A 973 0.65 70.61 -17.38
CA ASP A 973 1.93 71.17 -16.96
C ASP A 973 2.93 70.10 -16.48
N PHE A 974 3.21 69.09 -17.29
CA PHE A 974 4.13 68.02 -16.89
C PHE A 974 5.59 68.48 -16.84
N TYR A 975 6.32 68.03 -15.83
CA TYR A 975 7.76 68.24 -15.70
C TYR A 975 8.47 67.08 -14.98
N LEU A 976 9.75 66.87 -15.31
CA LEU A 976 10.56 65.79 -14.77
C LEU A 976 11.70 66.35 -13.91
N ARG A 977 11.99 65.72 -12.76
CA ARG A 977 13.15 66.05 -11.90
C ARG A 977 13.98 64.83 -11.57
N GLU A 978 15.29 65.01 -11.44
CA GLU A 978 16.13 64.06 -10.70
C GLU A 978 15.73 64.08 -9.21
N LYS A 979 15.56 62.91 -8.59
CA LYS A 979 15.09 62.79 -7.20
C LYS A 979 16.01 63.55 -6.25
N GLY A 980 15.45 64.51 -5.51
CA GLY A 980 16.20 65.39 -4.61
C GLY A 980 16.73 66.68 -5.26
N SER A 981 16.53 66.87 -6.57
CA SER A 981 16.78 68.13 -7.27
C SER A 981 15.55 69.06 -7.19
N SER A 982 15.80 70.37 -7.23
CA SER A 982 14.75 71.41 -7.37
C SER A 982 14.67 71.99 -8.79
N THR A 983 15.47 71.47 -9.73
CA THR A 983 15.55 71.95 -11.11
C THR A 983 14.83 70.97 -12.02
N ASP A 984 13.96 71.49 -12.87
CA ASP A 984 13.22 70.73 -13.88
C ASP A 984 14.16 70.37 -15.04
N ILE A 985 14.00 69.18 -15.59
CA ILE A 985 14.81 68.67 -16.72
C ILE A 985 14.35 69.31 -18.04
N ASN A 986 13.06 69.60 -18.17
CA ASN A 986 12.47 70.38 -19.25
C ASN A 986 12.42 71.87 -18.83
N ASP A 987 13.42 72.66 -19.23
CA ASP A 987 13.72 73.99 -18.64
C ASP A 987 13.06 75.17 -19.36
N THR A 988 11.74 75.19 -19.63
CA THR A 988 10.91 76.43 -19.56
C THR A 988 9.43 76.36 -19.96
N ASP A 989 8.92 75.32 -20.62
CA ASP A 989 7.47 75.17 -20.80
C ASP A 989 7.05 73.79 -20.30
N PRO A 990 6.07 73.70 -19.39
CA PRO A 990 5.58 72.43 -18.95
C PRO A 990 4.71 71.84 -20.07
N GLU A 991 4.95 70.58 -20.43
CA GLU A 991 4.39 70.00 -21.65
C GLU A 991 2.90 69.71 -21.50
N SER A 992 2.14 69.99 -22.56
CA SER A 992 0.72 69.72 -22.61
C SER A 992 0.48 68.31 -23.16
N ASP A 993 -0.39 67.54 -22.51
CA ASP A 993 -0.87 66.26 -23.02
C ASP A 993 -1.31 66.40 -24.49
N SER A 994 -0.62 65.67 -25.38
CA SER A 994 -0.79 65.73 -26.82
C SER A 994 -1.53 64.52 -27.38
N GLY A 995 -2.55 64.05 -26.66
CA GLY A 995 -3.36 62.91 -27.10
C GLY A 995 -2.97 61.62 -26.38
N ASN A 996 -2.83 61.73 -25.06
CA ASN A 996 -2.34 60.79 -24.05
C ASN A 996 -0.81 60.74 -23.92
N ASP A 997 -0.04 61.19 -24.90
CA ASP A 997 1.43 61.19 -24.82
C ASP A 997 2.00 62.49 -24.24
N VAL A 998 2.88 62.34 -23.25
CA VAL A 998 3.65 63.40 -22.60
C VAL A 998 5.13 63.24 -22.93
N GLU A 999 5.64 64.06 -23.83
CA GLU A 999 7.03 64.04 -24.27
C GLU A 999 7.92 64.92 -23.38
N ILE A 1000 8.92 64.35 -22.71
CA ILE A 1000 9.87 65.13 -21.90
C ILE A 1000 11.22 65.21 -22.61
N PHE A 1001 11.60 66.43 -23.00
CA PHE A 1001 12.93 66.73 -23.53
C PHE A 1001 13.87 67.24 -22.43
N ALA A 1002 15.12 66.80 -22.47
CA ALA A 1002 16.18 67.38 -21.66
C ALA A 1002 16.60 68.75 -22.24
N GLY A 1003 16.52 69.83 -21.47
CA GLY A 1003 16.86 71.19 -21.92
C GLY A 1003 15.70 71.96 -22.55
N THR A 1004 16.04 72.97 -23.35
CA THR A 1004 15.08 73.92 -23.98
C THR A 1004 14.82 73.64 -25.46
N ASN A 1005 15.69 72.87 -26.13
CA ASN A 1005 15.60 72.59 -27.56
C ASN A 1005 16.19 71.21 -27.90
N ASN A 1006 15.98 70.72 -29.13
CA ASN A 1006 16.47 69.39 -29.56
C ASN A 1006 18.01 69.22 -29.62
N ASP A 1007 18.77 70.31 -29.44
CA ASP A 1007 20.22 70.34 -29.68
C ASP A 1007 21.07 70.79 -28.46
N ASP A 1008 20.48 71.01 -27.28
CA ASP A 1008 21.19 71.53 -26.11
C ASP A 1008 21.63 70.48 -25.06
N ASP A 1009 20.82 70.27 -24.00
CA ASP A 1009 21.16 69.48 -22.82
C ASP A 1009 20.72 68.02 -22.96
N VAL A 1010 21.25 67.17 -22.08
CA VAL A 1010 21.00 65.73 -22.03
C VAL A 1010 20.92 65.24 -20.59
N ILE A 1011 20.11 64.23 -20.33
CA ILE A 1011 20.16 63.49 -19.06
C ILE A 1011 21.35 62.53 -19.12
N ALA A 1012 22.34 62.75 -18.27
CA ALA A 1012 23.57 61.98 -18.23
C ALA A 1012 23.58 60.95 -17.09
N VAL A 1013 23.74 59.67 -17.41
CA VAL A 1013 23.91 58.57 -16.44
C VAL A 1013 25.29 57.95 -16.61
N SER A 1014 26.15 58.09 -15.58
CA SER A 1014 27.55 57.63 -15.68
C SER A 1014 27.64 56.11 -15.73
N ALA A 1015 28.71 55.58 -16.34
CA ALA A 1015 28.95 54.14 -16.44
C ALA A 1015 28.90 53.45 -15.06
N GLY A 1016 28.16 52.34 -14.97
CA GLY A 1016 27.98 51.55 -13.75
C GLY A 1016 27.25 52.28 -12.63
N SER A 1017 26.47 53.32 -12.96
CA SER A 1017 25.70 54.11 -11.98
C SER A 1017 24.23 54.22 -12.39
N SER A 1018 23.41 54.63 -11.43
CA SER A 1018 21.97 54.81 -11.61
C SER A 1018 21.53 56.19 -11.12
N LYS A 1019 20.50 56.75 -11.76
CA LYS A 1019 19.81 57.97 -11.35
C LYS A 1019 18.31 57.74 -11.26
N THR A 1020 17.67 58.28 -10.24
CA THR A 1020 16.21 58.19 -10.05
C THR A 1020 15.54 59.50 -10.43
N PHE A 1021 14.43 59.43 -11.15
CA PHE A 1021 13.67 60.55 -11.67
C PHE A 1021 12.20 60.48 -11.22
N GLN A 1022 11.58 61.64 -11.07
CA GLN A 1022 10.19 61.80 -10.65
C GLN A 1022 9.46 62.72 -11.64
N LEU A 1023 8.35 62.23 -12.20
CA LEU A 1023 7.44 62.99 -13.06
C LEU A 1023 6.38 63.67 -12.20
N PHE A 1024 6.09 64.93 -12.50
CA PHE A 1024 5.10 65.74 -11.80
C PHE A 1024 4.16 66.40 -12.80
N GLY A 1025 3.00 66.85 -12.33
CA GLY A 1025 2.04 67.65 -13.09
C GLY A 1025 1.03 68.37 -12.18
N THR A 1026 0.31 69.32 -12.74
CA THR A 1026 -0.82 70.02 -12.11
C THR A 1026 -2.07 69.15 -12.19
N VAL A 1027 -2.48 68.53 -11.09
CA VAL A 1027 -3.66 67.66 -11.01
C VAL A 1027 -4.90 68.46 -10.58
N THR A 1028 -5.99 68.34 -11.34
CA THR A 1028 -7.31 68.90 -11.04
C THR A 1028 -8.42 67.87 -11.24
N GLY A 1029 -9.49 67.95 -10.44
CA GLY A 1029 -10.65 67.06 -10.56
C GLY A 1029 -10.59 65.76 -9.75
N TRP A 1030 -9.48 65.45 -9.08
CA TRP A 1030 -9.33 64.22 -8.29
C TRP A 1030 -10.17 64.18 -7.00
N GLY A 1031 -10.92 63.09 -6.80
CA GLY A 1031 -11.51 62.71 -5.52
C GLY A 1031 -12.93 62.13 -5.59
N ASP A 1032 -13.53 61.99 -6.77
CA ASP A 1032 -14.84 61.38 -6.97
C ASP A 1032 -14.71 59.86 -7.23
N ASP A 1033 -15.77 59.10 -6.91
CA ASP A 1033 -15.81 57.64 -7.15
C ASP A 1033 -15.64 57.35 -8.66
N GLY A 1034 -14.61 56.58 -9.04
CA GLY A 1034 -14.33 56.23 -10.43
C GLY A 1034 -13.30 57.12 -11.15
N ASP A 1035 -12.70 58.09 -10.45
CA ASP A 1035 -11.52 58.80 -10.96
C ASP A 1035 -10.33 57.85 -11.09
N SER A 1036 -9.55 57.99 -12.17
CA SER A 1036 -8.31 57.22 -12.33
C SER A 1036 -7.25 57.98 -13.14
N VAL A 1037 -5.99 57.66 -12.84
CA VAL A 1037 -4.80 58.10 -13.56
C VAL A 1037 -3.90 56.88 -13.73
N THR A 1038 -3.49 56.59 -14.96
CA THR A 1038 -2.50 55.54 -15.28
C THR A 1038 -1.39 56.15 -16.11
N ILE A 1039 -0.14 55.90 -15.73
CA ILE A 1039 1.05 56.41 -16.40
C ILE A 1039 1.98 55.23 -16.69
N THR A 1040 2.46 55.16 -17.93
CA THR A 1040 3.43 54.17 -18.43
C THR A 1040 4.44 54.86 -19.35
N PHE A 1041 5.56 54.21 -19.68
CA PHE A 1041 6.40 54.71 -20.78
C PHE A 1041 5.77 54.36 -22.13
N ALA A 1042 5.90 55.27 -23.10
CA ALA A 1042 5.57 54.94 -24.48
C ALA A 1042 6.72 54.14 -25.14
N GLU A 1043 6.38 53.16 -25.97
CA GLU A 1043 7.35 52.23 -26.55
C GLU A 1043 7.58 52.43 -28.06
N ASP A 1044 8.83 52.28 -28.45
CA ASP A 1044 9.23 52.22 -29.85
C ASP A 1044 8.96 50.82 -30.45
N SER A 1045 8.17 50.74 -31.51
CA SER A 1045 7.79 49.46 -32.15
C SER A 1045 8.75 48.97 -33.25
N SER A 1046 9.76 49.76 -33.62
CA SER A 1046 10.75 49.39 -34.64
C SER A 1046 12.11 50.04 -34.38
N ALA A 1047 13.19 49.36 -34.76
CA ALA A 1047 14.55 49.87 -34.59
C ALA A 1047 14.84 51.08 -35.50
N GLN A 1048 15.52 52.09 -34.98
CA GLN A 1048 16.07 53.20 -35.77
C GLN A 1048 17.59 53.12 -35.87
N ALA A 1049 18.12 53.36 -37.07
CA ALA A 1049 19.56 53.45 -37.29
C ALA A 1049 20.16 54.62 -36.50
N PRO A 1050 21.43 54.53 -36.05
CA PRO A 1050 22.08 55.63 -35.35
C PRO A 1050 22.10 56.92 -36.19
N VAL A 1051 21.55 58.00 -35.64
CA VAL A 1051 21.44 59.34 -36.26
C VAL A 1051 21.66 60.42 -35.21
N SER A 1052 21.49 61.71 -35.55
CA SER A 1052 21.45 62.81 -34.58
C SER A 1052 20.16 62.79 -33.75
N SER A 1053 20.18 63.26 -32.51
CA SER A 1053 18.99 63.32 -31.64
C SER A 1053 17.82 64.05 -32.30
N ALA A 1054 18.07 65.19 -32.96
CA ALA A 1054 17.04 66.00 -33.61
C ALA A 1054 16.31 65.28 -34.76
N SER A 1055 16.91 64.24 -35.35
CA SER A 1055 16.27 63.47 -36.44
C SER A 1055 15.26 62.44 -35.93
N LEU A 1056 15.23 62.18 -34.63
CA LEU A 1056 14.37 61.17 -34.00
C LEU A 1056 13.16 61.77 -33.28
N THR A 1057 13.11 63.09 -33.12
CA THR A 1057 12.15 63.78 -32.22
C THR A 1057 10.69 63.47 -32.53
N SER A 1058 10.35 63.31 -33.82
CA SER A 1058 8.98 63.03 -34.29
C SER A 1058 8.68 61.55 -34.53
N SER A 1059 9.64 60.65 -34.28
CA SER A 1059 9.54 59.25 -34.70
C SER A 1059 10.00 58.23 -33.66
N ALA A 1060 10.47 58.69 -32.51
CA ALA A 1060 10.98 57.85 -31.43
C ALA A 1060 10.34 58.27 -30.11
N GLU A 1061 10.02 57.33 -29.24
CA GLU A 1061 9.44 57.64 -27.91
C GLU A 1061 10.52 57.85 -26.85
N LEU A 1062 11.57 57.07 -26.92
CA LEU A 1062 12.79 57.29 -26.14
C LEU A 1062 13.91 57.64 -27.10
N ILE A 1063 14.64 58.74 -26.84
CA ILE A 1063 15.83 59.11 -27.64
C ILE A 1063 17.04 59.06 -26.71
N TRP A 1064 17.98 58.17 -27.02
CA TRP A 1064 19.16 57.96 -26.18
C TRP A 1064 20.41 57.68 -27.02
N SER A 1065 21.58 57.81 -26.40
CA SER A 1065 22.87 57.55 -27.00
C SER A 1065 23.76 56.74 -26.06
N ASP A 1066 24.45 55.77 -26.63
CA ASP A 1066 25.50 54.99 -25.97
C ASP A 1066 26.89 55.65 -26.04
N ARG A 1067 26.95 56.87 -26.59
CA ARG A 1067 28.18 57.66 -26.80
C ARG A 1067 29.26 56.90 -27.58
N SER A 1068 28.84 56.10 -28.56
CA SER A 1068 29.77 55.32 -29.40
C SER A 1068 30.53 56.17 -30.42
N ALA A 1069 30.12 57.41 -30.71
CA ALA A 1069 30.88 58.29 -31.60
C ALA A 1069 32.18 58.78 -30.95
N THR A 1070 33.26 58.86 -31.74
CA THR A 1070 34.59 59.33 -31.27
C THR A 1070 34.57 60.75 -30.69
N SER A 1071 33.62 61.56 -31.14
CA SER A 1071 33.21 62.85 -30.57
C SER A 1071 31.70 62.77 -30.38
N HIS A 1072 31.19 63.15 -29.22
CA HIS A 1072 29.76 63.00 -28.89
C HIS A 1072 29.12 64.36 -28.57
N THR A 1073 27.99 64.62 -29.23
CA THR A 1073 27.09 65.77 -29.05
C THR A 1073 25.67 65.37 -29.49
N THR A 1074 24.66 66.21 -29.31
CA THR A 1074 23.30 65.99 -29.85
C THR A 1074 23.25 65.79 -31.39
N ILE A 1075 24.23 66.32 -32.13
CA ILE A 1075 24.30 66.23 -33.60
C ILE A 1075 25.09 65.02 -34.13
N THR A 1076 25.71 64.21 -33.26
CA THR A 1076 26.52 63.07 -33.70
C THR A 1076 25.65 61.87 -34.07
N ALA A 1077 26.14 60.99 -34.94
CA ALA A 1077 25.37 59.84 -35.42
C ALA A 1077 25.51 58.62 -34.49
N ASP A 1078 25.18 58.81 -33.22
CA ASP A 1078 25.21 57.79 -32.16
C ASP A 1078 23.96 57.86 -31.26
N TRP A 1079 22.91 58.53 -31.71
CA TRP A 1079 21.58 58.52 -31.06
C TRP A 1079 20.66 57.52 -31.75
N THR A 1080 19.86 56.82 -30.96
CA THR A 1080 18.90 55.81 -31.41
C THR A 1080 17.62 55.89 -30.58
N ASN A 1081 16.64 55.07 -30.92
CA ASN A 1081 15.36 55.03 -30.22
C ASN A 1081 15.29 53.95 -29.14
N GLY A 1082 14.19 53.86 -28.40
CA GLY A 1082 13.98 52.93 -27.29
C GLY A 1082 13.69 51.49 -27.66
N PHE A 1083 13.81 51.10 -28.93
CA PHE A 1083 13.46 49.75 -29.38
C PHE A 1083 14.29 48.68 -28.64
N LEU A 1084 13.61 47.75 -27.96
CA LEU A 1084 14.20 46.65 -27.16
C LEU A 1084 15.07 47.11 -25.96
N ILE A 1085 14.74 48.25 -25.35
CA ILE A 1085 15.42 48.73 -24.13
C ILE A 1085 14.79 48.15 -22.86
N ASP A 1086 13.47 47.99 -22.84
CA ASP A 1086 12.73 47.33 -21.75
C ASP A 1086 11.34 46.88 -22.24
N ASP A 1087 10.64 46.06 -21.45
CA ASP A 1087 9.19 45.79 -21.60
C ASP A 1087 8.43 46.71 -20.64
N PHE A 1088 8.22 47.94 -21.08
CA PHE A 1088 7.57 48.99 -20.30
C PHE A 1088 6.09 48.75 -20.08
N GLY A 1089 5.49 47.77 -20.76
CA GLY A 1089 4.10 47.34 -20.53
C GLY A 1089 3.81 46.85 -19.11
N SER A 1090 4.84 46.47 -18.36
CA SER A 1090 4.74 46.07 -16.95
C SER A 1090 5.03 47.19 -15.93
N ASP A 1091 5.61 48.29 -16.38
CA ASP A 1091 6.08 49.43 -15.57
C ASP A 1091 4.97 50.50 -15.42
N VAL A 1092 3.85 50.09 -14.83
CA VAL A 1092 2.61 50.89 -14.75
C VAL A 1092 2.39 51.50 -13.38
N GLN A 1093 2.28 52.83 -13.31
CA GLN A 1093 1.77 53.51 -12.12
C GLN A 1093 0.29 53.85 -12.30
N SER A 1094 -0.56 53.28 -11.45
CA SER A 1094 -1.99 53.59 -11.44
C SER A 1094 -2.44 54.18 -10.11
N PHE A 1095 -3.38 55.11 -10.19
CA PHE A 1095 -4.14 55.66 -9.07
C PHE A 1095 -5.63 55.52 -9.40
N SER A 1096 -6.46 55.15 -8.42
CA SER A 1096 -7.92 55.12 -8.57
C SER A 1096 -8.62 55.41 -7.24
N THR A 1097 -9.81 56.04 -7.26
CA THR A 1097 -10.70 56.23 -6.10
C THR A 1097 -11.99 55.43 -6.17
#